data_AF-A0A9D5YYY5-F1
#
_entry.id   AF-A0A9D5YYY5-F1
#
_cell.length_a   1.000
_cell.length_b   1.000
_cell.length_c   1.000
_cell.angle_alpha   90.00
_cell.angle_beta   90.00
_cell.angle_gamma   90.00
#
_symmetry.space_group_name_H-M   'P 1'
#
loop_
_entity.id
_entity.type
_entity.pdbx_description
1 polymer ?
#
loop_
_entity_poly.entity_id
_entity_poly.type
_entity_poly.pdbx_seq_one_letter_code
_entity_poly.pdbx_strand_id
1 'polypeptide(L)'
;MGSSRLAAVRVLAVVAVAFGLVYIGWRWTGTVAWDAWWVAVPLVLAETYSLGETVLYALTMWNARRRAPAPPAPEGLSVDVFVTTYDEPVDLVLRTAIAARDMTYPHATWILDDGNRTELEVAASRVGVGYVTRGPEWEGRPRFAKAGNVNNALFRTSGDLVAILDADQVPEPRFLDRVLGYFEDEEVAFVQTPQHFWNVPPNDPLGTQAELFYGPIQQGKDGWGAAFFCGSNAVLRREALMALGLTRFSRDARGSMRAALRAGRSRLQDLLSQLAVREPAAMPVAEQALAAVRRAEGQFRRGDVLAEITAELRSAFAAALAPARTSRAPGAPAGSAPGRSTSAPVPQPLPEDVAGDLLRELDGVLELVDVARTDQALTINPLDTTTITEDMATAMHLHAMGWTSVYHHEVLVRGLAPEDVGTALSQRLRWATGSMQVFFRDNPLLVRGLSLAQRLMYLGTMTSYLSGFTALVYLAAPVLFLTAGVFPLHADPTLFFLHFLPFFVACQLLFQVSGRGSRGLWRGQQMSFALFPTWIAATLSGASAVFLGRHVAFSVTSKTKQATGTGFRHVLPQVVVTVVLLVASAVGVARMVASEASAPATFLTLGWVAVDLALLSAALRAARYTGPGAVVDPVPPSVALLAAQAVGDALDRPDGVAVGAAAGDDRAALLDPTPLSLDLTVRNVPRSSPWPRSSAHPTSP
;
A
#
# COMPACT_ATOMS: atom_id res chain seq x y z
N MET A 1 -12.41 0.58 23.98
CA MET A 1 -12.78 -0.46 24.97
C MET A 1 -13.35 0.20 26.23
N GLY A 2 -14.14 -0.52 27.05
CA GLY A 2 -14.47 -0.04 28.41
C GLY A 2 -13.20 0.06 29.27
N SER A 3 -13.20 0.98 30.24
CA SER A 3 -12.02 1.31 31.07
C SER A 3 -11.45 0.10 31.82
N SER A 4 -12.30 -0.73 32.40
CA SER A 4 -11.91 -1.96 33.11
C SER A 4 -11.23 -2.99 32.19
N ARG A 5 -11.77 -3.16 30.97
CA ARG A 5 -11.18 -4.06 29.97
C ARG A 5 -9.82 -3.55 29.49
N LEU A 6 -9.69 -2.25 29.23
CA LEU A 6 -8.42 -1.67 28.81
C LEU A 6 -7.35 -1.82 29.91
N ALA A 7 -7.72 -1.63 31.19
CA ALA A 7 -6.83 -1.87 32.31
C ALA A 7 -6.37 -3.35 32.37
N ALA A 8 -7.30 -4.30 32.23
CA ALA A 8 -6.97 -5.73 32.18
C ALA A 8 -6.03 -6.08 31.01
N VAL A 9 -6.27 -5.51 29.81
CA VAL A 9 -5.38 -5.67 28.65
C VAL A 9 -3.98 -5.15 28.94
N ARG A 10 -3.83 -3.98 29.58
CA ARG A 10 -2.52 -3.42 29.95
C ARG A 10 -1.78 -4.28 30.96
N VAL A 11 -2.46 -4.80 31.98
CA VAL A 11 -1.87 -5.72 32.96
C VAL A 11 -1.40 -7.00 32.26
N LEU A 12 -2.25 -7.63 31.45
CA LEU A 12 -1.91 -8.84 30.70
C LEU A 12 -0.78 -8.60 29.69
N ALA A 13 -0.72 -7.43 29.07
CA ALA A 13 0.38 -7.03 28.20
C ALA A 13 1.72 -7.00 28.93
N VAL A 14 1.78 -6.37 30.12
CA VAL A 14 3.00 -6.36 30.95
C VAL A 14 3.38 -7.77 31.37
N VAL A 15 2.41 -8.58 31.82
CA VAL A 15 2.64 -9.95 32.28
C VAL A 15 3.17 -10.84 31.14
N ALA A 16 2.55 -10.77 29.95
CA ALA A 16 2.96 -11.55 28.79
C ALA A 16 4.38 -11.18 28.33
N VAL A 17 4.71 -9.88 28.27
CA VAL A 17 6.05 -9.43 27.89
C VAL A 17 7.08 -9.81 28.95
N ALA A 18 6.78 -9.66 30.24
CA ALA A 18 7.69 -10.02 31.32
C ALA A 18 8.02 -11.52 31.33
N PHE A 19 6.99 -12.39 31.28
CA PHE A 19 7.23 -13.83 31.19
C PHE A 19 7.94 -14.22 29.89
N GLY A 20 7.62 -13.55 28.78
CA GLY A 20 8.31 -13.76 27.51
C GLY A 20 9.79 -13.41 27.56
N LEU A 21 10.15 -12.29 28.18
CA LEU A 21 11.56 -11.89 28.37
C LEU A 21 12.33 -12.87 29.26
N VAL A 22 11.69 -13.35 30.34
CA VAL A 22 12.28 -14.38 31.21
C VAL A 22 12.49 -15.69 30.44
N TYR A 23 11.46 -16.15 29.73
CA TYR A 23 11.49 -17.37 28.93
C TYR A 23 12.57 -17.31 27.84
N ILE A 24 12.55 -16.28 26.99
CA ILE A 24 13.50 -16.14 25.87
C ILE A 24 14.92 -15.87 26.38
N GLY A 25 15.08 -15.08 27.44
CA GLY A 25 16.36 -14.89 28.10
C GLY A 25 16.96 -16.21 28.56
N TRP A 26 16.20 -17.01 29.30
CA TRP A 26 16.59 -18.35 29.73
C TRP A 26 16.92 -19.27 28.54
N ARG A 27 16.12 -19.20 27.46
CA ARG A 27 16.33 -19.99 26.26
C ARG A 27 17.72 -19.74 25.68
N TRP A 28 18.07 -18.48 25.44
CA TRP A 28 19.37 -18.06 24.88
C TRP A 28 20.56 -18.35 25.79
N THR A 29 20.43 -18.16 27.11
CA THR A 29 21.58 -18.29 28.02
C THR A 29 21.86 -19.71 28.46
N GLY A 30 20.86 -20.60 28.47
CA GLY A 30 20.98 -21.87 29.19
C GLY A 30 20.54 -23.12 28.44
N THR A 31 19.81 -23.00 27.32
CA THR A 31 19.11 -24.18 26.75
C THR A 31 19.38 -24.44 25.29
N VAL A 32 20.07 -23.57 24.57
CA VAL A 32 20.36 -23.79 23.15
C VAL A 32 21.28 -25.01 23.00
N ALA A 33 20.83 -26.02 22.25
CA ALA A 33 21.64 -27.16 21.89
C ALA A 33 22.60 -26.81 20.73
N TRP A 34 23.80 -26.33 21.07
CA TRP A 34 24.81 -25.90 20.09
C TRP A 34 25.40 -27.06 19.27
N ASP A 35 25.39 -28.27 19.82
CA ASP A 35 25.66 -29.53 19.12
C ASP A 35 24.62 -29.84 18.03
N ALA A 36 23.38 -29.39 18.22
CA ALA A 36 22.29 -29.46 17.25
C ALA A 36 21.88 -28.06 16.75
N TRP A 37 22.86 -27.17 16.53
CA TRP A 37 22.61 -25.75 16.22
C TRP A 37 21.67 -25.53 15.02
N TRP A 38 21.71 -26.41 14.02
CA TRP A 38 20.88 -26.33 12.81
C TRP A 38 19.38 -26.53 13.07
N VAL A 39 18.99 -27.09 14.22
CA VAL A 39 17.58 -27.13 14.70
C VAL A 39 17.36 -26.13 15.82
N ALA A 40 18.29 -26.06 16.77
CA ALA A 40 18.15 -25.26 17.98
C ALA A 40 18.12 -23.74 17.68
N VAL A 41 18.99 -23.26 16.77
CA VAL A 41 19.07 -21.84 16.41
C VAL A 41 17.81 -21.37 15.67
N PRO A 42 17.31 -22.05 14.62
CA PRO A 42 16.04 -21.67 14.02
C PRO A 42 14.88 -21.64 15.01
N LEU A 43 14.82 -22.61 15.94
CA LEU A 43 13.76 -22.67 16.96
C LEU A 43 13.80 -21.46 17.89
N VAL A 44 14.96 -21.17 18.51
CA VAL A 44 15.06 -20.03 19.44
C VAL A 44 14.87 -18.68 18.73
N LEU A 45 15.27 -18.57 17.45
CA LEU A 45 14.97 -17.40 16.62
C LEU A 45 13.47 -17.24 16.35
N ALA A 46 12.75 -18.33 16.03
CA ALA A 46 11.30 -18.31 15.85
C ALA A 46 10.56 -17.91 17.14
N GLU A 47 11.03 -18.40 18.28
CA GLU A 47 10.51 -18.03 19.61
C GLU A 47 10.79 -16.56 19.93
N THR A 48 11.99 -16.07 19.62
CA THR A 48 12.38 -14.66 19.80
C THR A 48 11.54 -13.74 18.92
N TYR A 49 11.30 -14.11 17.66
CA TYR A 49 10.38 -13.39 16.78
C TYR A 49 8.96 -13.36 17.36
N SER A 50 8.48 -14.47 17.90
CA SER A 50 7.14 -14.56 18.50
C SER A 50 7.00 -13.66 19.74
N LEU A 51 8.06 -13.50 20.53
CA LEU A 51 8.13 -12.48 21.58
C LEU A 51 8.07 -11.07 20.99
N GLY A 52 8.81 -10.80 19.91
CA GLY A 52 8.75 -9.51 19.20
C GLY A 52 7.34 -9.15 18.73
N GLU A 53 6.64 -10.08 18.07
CA GLU A 53 5.24 -9.91 17.66
C GLU A 53 4.31 -9.71 18.87
N THR A 54 4.56 -10.43 19.97
CA THR A 54 3.80 -10.24 21.22
C THR A 54 3.99 -8.83 21.79
N VAL A 55 5.22 -8.30 21.76
CA VAL A 55 5.51 -6.93 22.19
C VAL A 55 4.79 -5.92 21.28
N LEU A 56 4.86 -6.09 19.95
CA LEU A 56 4.17 -5.19 19.01
C LEU A 56 2.64 -5.26 19.16
N TYR A 57 2.08 -6.46 19.39
CA TYR A 57 0.66 -6.63 19.68
C TYR A 57 0.26 -5.97 21.00
N ALA A 58 1.04 -6.19 22.07
CA ALA A 58 0.85 -5.56 23.38
C ALA A 58 0.86 -4.03 23.27
N LEU A 59 1.82 -3.45 22.53
CA LEU A 59 1.89 -2.03 22.24
C LEU A 59 0.66 -1.55 21.48
N THR A 60 0.25 -2.28 20.43
CA THR A 60 -0.95 -1.95 19.66
C THR A 60 -2.18 -1.90 20.56
N MET A 61 -2.35 -2.88 21.44
CA MET A 61 -3.51 -2.96 22.35
C MET A 61 -3.43 -1.97 23.52
N TRP A 62 -2.24 -1.49 23.87
CA TRP A 62 -2.00 -0.59 25.00
C TRP A 62 -2.85 0.68 24.97
N ASN A 63 -3.08 1.21 23.76
CA ASN A 63 -3.87 2.41 23.53
C ASN A 63 -5.14 2.17 22.70
N ALA A 64 -5.71 0.96 22.77
CA ALA A 64 -6.92 0.61 22.00
C ALA A 64 -8.10 1.58 22.26
N ARG A 65 -8.40 2.40 21.25
CA ARG A 65 -9.38 3.48 21.31
C ARG A 65 -10.67 3.05 20.63
N ARG A 66 -11.79 3.19 21.33
CA ARG A 66 -13.12 3.17 20.71
C ARG A 66 -13.62 4.61 20.75
N ARG A 67 -13.71 5.26 19.60
CA ARG A 67 -14.16 6.65 19.51
C ARG A 67 -15.64 6.76 19.86
N ALA A 68 -16.00 7.91 20.43
CA ALA A 68 -17.39 8.33 20.53
C ALA A 68 -17.97 8.51 19.11
N PRO A 69 -19.31 8.57 18.96
CA PRO A 69 -19.93 8.98 17.71
C PRO A 69 -19.28 10.26 17.18
N ALA A 70 -19.12 10.35 15.86
CA ALA A 70 -18.60 11.56 15.24
C ALA A 70 -19.48 12.77 15.60
N PRO A 71 -18.92 13.99 15.60
CA PRO A 71 -19.73 15.19 15.49
C PRO A 71 -20.69 15.09 14.29
N PRO A 72 -21.80 15.86 14.29
CA PRO A 72 -22.64 15.99 13.10
C PRO A 72 -21.81 16.38 11.88
N ALA A 73 -22.18 15.90 10.70
CA ALA A 73 -21.55 16.32 9.46
C ALA A 73 -21.72 17.85 9.27
N PRO A 74 -20.64 18.61 9.02
CA PRO A 74 -20.75 20.04 8.73
C PRO A 74 -21.61 20.28 7.50
N GLU A 75 -22.38 21.38 7.50
CA GLU A 75 -23.18 21.77 6.35
C GLU A 75 -22.28 22.27 5.21
N GLY A 76 -22.57 21.85 3.98
CA GLY A 76 -21.94 22.39 2.78
C GLY A 76 -20.59 21.76 2.39
N LEU A 77 -20.09 20.74 3.10
CA LEU A 77 -18.93 19.96 2.62
C LEU A 77 -19.27 19.29 1.29
N SER A 78 -18.44 19.53 0.28
CA SER A 78 -18.57 18.89 -1.03
C SER A 78 -17.93 17.51 -1.01
N VAL A 79 -18.70 16.49 -1.39
CA VAL A 79 -18.26 15.08 -1.35
C VAL A 79 -18.49 14.40 -2.69
N ASP A 80 -17.45 13.77 -3.21
CA ASP A 80 -17.56 12.80 -4.31
C ASP A 80 -17.48 11.37 -3.75
N VAL A 81 -18.39 10.49 -4.18
CA VAL A 81 -18.40 9.08 -3.82
C VAL A 81 -18.02 8.25 -5.04
N PHE A 82 -16.88 7.57 -4.96
CA PHE A 82 -16.34 6.74 -6.02
C PHE A 82 -16.66 5.27 -5.79
N VAL A 83 -17.33 4.64 -6.75
CA VAL A 83 -17.54 3.20 -6.83
C VAL A 83 -16.62 2.63 -7.89
N THR A 84 -15.54 1.97 -7.49
CA THR A 84 -14.52 1.46 -8.41
C THR A 84 -14.85 0.06 -8.91
N THR A 85 -14.74 -0.17 -10.23
CA THR A 85 -15.03 -1.46 -10.87
C THR A 85 -14.07 -1.74 -12.04
N TYR A 86 -13.87 -3.04 -12.34
CA TYR A 86 -13.09 -3.53 -13.47
C TYR A 86 -13.87 -4.54 -14.32
N ASP A 87 -14.23 -5.69 -13.72
CA ASP A 87 -14.91 -6.81 -14.39
C ASP A 87 -16.16 -7.31 -13.65
N GLU A 88 -16.57 -6.61 -12.58
CA GLU A 88 -17.74 -7.00 -11.79
C GLU A 88 -19.06 -6.88 -12.58
N PRO A 89 -20.06 -7.75 -12.35
CA PRO A 89 -21.34 -7.67 -13.05
C PRO A 89 -22.01 -6.28 -12.95
N VAL A 90 -22.59 -5.81 -14.05
CA VAL A 90 -23.24 -4.48 -14.14
C VAL A 90 -24.31 -4.29 -13.05
N ASP A 91 -25.12 -5.31 -12.79
CA ASP A 91 -26.18 -5.24 -11.78
C ASP A 91 -25.61 -5.08 -10.36
N LEU A 92 -24.49 -5.74 -10.06
CA LEU A 92 -23.80 -5.64 -8.78
C LEU A 92 -23.25 -4.23 -8.57
N VAL A 93 -22.59 -3.67 -9.60
CA VAL A 93 -22.04 -2.30 -9.56
C VAL A 93 -23.17 -1.28 -9.35
N LEU A 94 -24.29 -1.42 -10.07
CA LEU A 94 -25.42 -0.50 -9.98
C LEU A 94 -26.11 -0.56 -8.62
N ARG A 95 -26.25 -1.74 -7.99
CA ARG A 95 -26.81 -1.82 -6.63
C ARG A 95 -26.01 -0.98 -5.65
N THR A 96 -24.68 -1.09 -5.69
CA THR A 96 -23.79 -0.30 -4.84
C THR A 96 -23.86 1.19 -5.18
N ALA A 97 -23.87 1.54 -6.46
CA ALA A 97 -23.93 2.93 -6.91
C ALA A 97 -25.26 3.63 -6.55
N ILE A 98 -26.40 2.94 -6.69
CA ILE A 98 -27.71 3.44 -6.29
C ILE A 98 -27.77 3.62 -4.76
N ALA A 99 -27.29 2.63 -3.99
CA ALA A 99 -27.23 2.75 -2.54
C ALA A 99 -26.32 3.90 -2.08
N ALA A 100 -25.21 4.14 -2.79
CA ALA A 100 -24.36 5.30 -2.57
C ALA A 100 -25.10 6.61 -2.87
N ARG A 101 -25.71 6.74 -4.05
CA ARG A 101 -26.51 7.91 -4.45
C ARG A 101 -27.62 8.25 -3.45
N ASP A 102 -28.24 7.22 -2.87
CA ASP A 102 -29.36 7.36 -1.94
C ASP A 102 -28.93 7.60 -0.48
N MET A 103 -27.64 7.82 -0.22
CA MET A 103 -27.18 8.28 1.10
C MET A 103 -27.79 9.65 1.45
N THR A 104 -28.03 9.86 2.74
CA THR A 104 -28.78 11.01 3.27
C THR A 104 -28.07 12.36 3.11
N TYR A 105 -26.74 12.37 3.17
CA TYR A 105 -25.94 13.59 3.04
C TYR A 105 -25.81 14.00 1.57
N PRO A 106 -25.97 15.28 1.18
CA PRO A 106 -25.83 15.72 -0.21
C PRO A 106 -24.42 15.47 -0.78
N HIS A 107 -24.33 14.78 -1.91
CA HIS A 107 -23.05 14.41 -2.54
C HIS A 107 -23.23 14.07 -4.03
N ALA A 108 -22.12 13.88 -4.75
CA ALA A 108 -22.10 13.36 -6.11
C ALA A 108 -21.56 11.92 -6.13
N THR A 109 -22.23 11.01 -6.85
CA THR A 109 -21.82 9.61 -6.97
C THR A 109 -21.26 9.33 -8.36
N TRP A 110 -20.13 8.64 -8.43
CA TRP A 110 -19.42 8.32 -9.66
C TRP A 110 -19.04 6.85 -9.70
N ILE A 111 -19.37 6.17 -10.80
CA ILE A 111 -18.81 4.86 -11.15
C ILE A 111 -17.49 5.10 -11.89
N LEU A 112 -16.43 4.50 -11.38
CA LEU A 112 -15.11 4.52 -11.99
C LEU A 112 -14.86 3.17 -12.67
N ASP A 113 -15.09 3.09 -13.98
CA ASP A 113 -15.01 1.85 -14.74
C ASP A 113 -13.69 1.69 -15.51
N ASP A 114 -12.82 0.81 -15.03
CA ASP A 114 -11.57 0.46 -15.71
C ASP A 114 -11.76 -0.53 -16.88
N GLY A 115 -12.92 -1.18 -16.96
CA GLY A 115 -13.33 -2.10 -18.01
C GLY A 115 -13.92 -1.41 -19.25
N ASN A 116 -14.24 -0.11 -19.15
CA ASN A 116 -14.79 0.72 -20.23
C ASN A 116 -16.05 0.12 -20.88
N ARG A 117 -17.06 -0.20 -20.08
CA ARG A 117 -18.28 -0.90 -20.52
C ARG A 117 -19.40 0.08 -20.83
N THR A 118 -19.76 0.18 -22.12
CA THR A 118 -20.83 1.06 -22.61
C THR A 118 -22.19 0.77 -21.96
N GLU A 119 -22.51 -0.51 -21.74
CA GLU A 119 -23.75 -0.92 -21.06
C GLU A 119 -23.86 -0.35 -19.62
N LEU A 120 -22.75 -0.28 -18.91
CA LEU A 120 -22.69 0.26 -17.55
C LEU A 120 -22.80 1.79 -17.56
N GLU A 121 -22.19 2.46 -18.55
CA GLU A 121 -22.32 3.91 -18.75
C GLU A 121 -23.79 4.32 -18.98
N VAL A 122 -24.47 3.62 -19.90
CA VAL A 122 -25.89 3.87 -20.20
C VAL A 122 -26.74 3.61 -18.96
N ALA A 123 -26.54 2.48 -18.27
CA ALA A 123 -27.31 2.17 -17.08
C ALA A 123 -27.05 3.16 -15.92
N ALA A 124 -25.80 3.60 -15.72
CA ALA A 124 -25.44 4.61 -14.72
C ALA A 124 -26.16 5.94 -14.96
N SER A 125 -26.20 6.40 -16.22
CA SER A 125 -26.87 7.65 -16.60
C SER A 125 -28.37 7.63 -16.25
N ARG A 126 -29.04 6.48 -16.42
CA ARG A 126 -30.47 6.31 -16.16
C ARG A 126 -30.83 6.34 -14.69
N VAL A 127 -29.89 5.95 -13.84
CA VAL A 127 -30.04 6.05 -12.38
C VAL A 127 -29.41 7.34 -11.85
N GLY A 128 -29.05 8.30 -12.70
CA GLY A 128 -28.52 9.60 -12.26
C GLY A 128 -27.18 9.50 -11.54
N VAL A 129 -26.35 8.51 -11.88
CA VAL A 129 -25.00 8.34 -11.36
C VAL A 129 -23.99 8.73 -12.44
N GLY A 130 -22.96 9.48 -12.04
CA GLY A 130 -21.88 9.86 -12.96
C GLY A 130 -21.02 8.66 -13.37
N TYR A 131 -20.41 8.74 -14.55
CA TYR A 131 -19.56 7.67 -15.07
C TYR A 131 -18.22 8.24 -15.53
N VAL A 132 -17.13 7.59 -15.10
CA VAL A 132 -15.76 7.96 -15.46
C VAL A 132 -15.03 6.70 -15.91
N THR A 133 -14.42 6.79 -17.09
CA THR A 133 -13.52 5.77 -17.65
C THR A 133 -12.18 6.42 -18.01
N ARG A 134 -11.14 5.61 -18.21
CA ARG A 134 -9.85 6.07 -18.69
C ARG A 134 -9.90 6.27 -20.20
N GLY A 135 -9.56 7.48 -20.67
CA GLY A 135 -9.56 7.81 -22.09
C GLY A 135 -8.28 7.39 -22.82
N PRO A 136 -8.15 7.76 -24.11
CA PRO A 136 -6.98 7.47 -24.96
C PRO A 136 -5.65 7.95 -24.37
N GLU A 137 -5.66 8.94 -23.46
CA GLU A 137 -4.47 9.43 -22.77
C GLU A 137 -3.73 8.38 -21.93
N TRP A 138 -4.36 7.25 -21.64
CA TRP A 138 -3.78 6.11 -20.93
C TRP A 138 -3.18 5.04 -21.86
N GLU A 139 -3.26 5.19 -23.18
CA GLU A 139 -2.65 4.25 -24.13
C GLU A 139 -1.12 4.23 -23.98
N GLY A 140 -0.54 3.03 -23.90
CA GLY A 140 0.90 2.85 -23.70
C GLY A 140 1.41 3.20 -22.30
N ARG A 141 0.54 3.63 -21.36
CA ARG A 141 0.92 3.98 -19.98
C ARG A 141 0.62 2.87 -18.98
N PRO A 142 1.40 2.74 -17.90
CA PRO A 142 1.04 1.85 -16.80
C PRO A 142 -0.29 2.26 -16.17
N ARG A 143 -1.23 1.32 -16.07
CA ARG A 143 -2.60 1.58 -15.60
C ARG A 143 -2.76 1.64 -14.08
N PHE A 144 -1.82 1.07 -13.32
CA PHE A 144 -1.80 1.04 -11.86
C PHE A 144 -3.10 0.56 -11.17
N ALA A 145 -3.88 -0.29 -11.87
CA ALA A 145 -5.14 -0.85 -11.38
C ALA A 145 -6.05 0.22 -10.72
N LYS A 146 -6.60 -0.09 -9.54
CA LYS A 146 -7.51 0.78 -8.79
C LYS A 146 -6.91 2.15 -8.46
N ALA A 147 -5.64 2.20 -8.04
CA ALA A 147 -4.96 3.46 -7.73
C ALA A 147 -4.96 4.43 -8.93
N GLY A 148 -4.65 3.91 -10.12
CA GLY A 148 -4.66 4.69 -11.35
C GLY A 148 -6.07 5.17 -11.74
N ASN A 149 -7.09 4.34 -11.55
CA ASN A 149 -8.48 4.70 -11.80
C ASN A 149 -8.96 5.85 -10.89
N VAL A 150 -8.68 5.75 -9.59
CA VAL A 150 -8.99 6.81 -8.62
C VAL A 150 -8.20 8.08 -8.95
N ASN A 151 -6.91 7.98 -9.27
CA ASN A 151 -6.09 9.13 -9.66
C ASN A 151 -6.67 9.84 -10.89
N ASN A 152 -7.13 9.10 -11.90
CA ASN A 152 -7.81 9.66 -13.07
C ASN A 152 -9.08 10.45 -12.67
N ALA A 153 -9.91 9.86 -11.80
CA ALA A 153 -11.14 10.49 -11.34
C ALA A 153 -10.89 11.76 -10.50
N LEU A 154 -9.80 11.81 -9.74
CA LEU A 154 -9.43 13.00 -8.96
C LEU A 154 -9.16 14.24 -9.82
N PHE A 155 -8.81 14.09 -11.09
CA PHE A 155 -8.65 15.21 -12.03
C PHE A 155 -9.92 15.57 -12.80
N ARG A 156 -10.98 14.75 -12.69
CA ARG A 156 -12.26 14.93 -13.42
C ARG A 156 -13.42 15.35 -12.52
N THR A 157 -13.18 15.42 -11.21
CA THR A 157 -14.18 15.69 -10.17
C THR A 157 -13.66 16.75 -9.21
N SER A 158 -14.53 17.34 -8.37
CA SER A 158 -14.22 18.58 -7.64
C SER A 158 -14.61 18.60 -6.16
N GLY A 159 -15.17 17.52 -5.61
CA GLY A 159 -15.54 17.42 -4.20
C GLY A 159 -14.33 17.45 -3.28
N ASP A 160 -14.39 18.25 -2.21
CA ASP A 160 -13.29 18.45 -1.25
C ASP A 160 -12.91 17.15 -0.52
N LEU A 161 -13.91 16.29 -0.30
CA LEU A 161 -13.76 14.96 0.28
C LEU A 161 -14.16 13.90 -0.73
N VAL A 162 -13.50 12.74 -0.65
CA VAL A 162 -13.69 11.61 -1.56
C VAL A 162 -13.95 10.36 -0.76
N ALA A 163 -15.13 9.77 -0.90
CA ALA A 163 -15.44 8.44 -0.39
C ALA A 163 -15.05 7.39 -1.44
N ILE A 164 -14.34 6.33 -1.04
CA ILE A 164 -13.96 5.24 -1.94
C ILE A 164 -14.64 3.95 -1.50
N LEU A 165 -15.41 3.36 -2.41
CA LEU A 165 -16.11 2.09 -2.26
C LEU A 165 -15.71 1.14 -3.40
N ASP A 166 -15.52 -0.13 -3.07
CA ASP A 166 -15.43 -1.19 -4.08
C ASP A 166 -16.83 -1.46 -4.65
N ALA A 167 -16.88 -2.00 -5.88
CA ALA A 167 -18.14 -2.36 -6.55
C ALA A 167 -19.08 -3.23 -5.71
N ASP A 168 -18.54 -4.05 -4.82
CA ASP A 168 -19.28 -4.97 -3.95
C ASP A 168 -19.50 -4.45 -2.52
N GLN A 169 -19.22 -3.17 -2.23
CA GLN A 169 -19.31 -2.58 -0.88
C GLN A 169 -20.48 -1.59 -0.78
N VAL A 170 -21.65 -2.09 -0.38
CA VAL A 170 -22.90 -1.35 -0.31
C VAL A 170 -22.94 -0.49 0.96
N PRO A 171 -23.04 0.85 0.86
CA PRO A 171 -23.10 1.73 2.02
C PRO A 171 -24.50 1.74 2.65
N GLU A 172 -24.55 1.98 3.96
CA GLU A 172 -25.78 2.35 4.66
C GLU A 172 -26.16 3.80 4.36
N PRO A 173 -27.46 4.17 4.40
CA PRO A 173 -27.90 5.54 4.07
C PRO A 173 -27.18 6.63 4.87
N ARG A 174 -26.80 6.34 6.11
CA ARG A 174 -26.17 7.29 7.04
C ARG A 174 -24.64 7.25 7.04
N PHE A 175 -24.00 6.58 6.08
CA PHE A 175 -22.54 6.42 6.07
C PHE A 175 -21.80 7.77 6.16
N LEU A 176 -22.16 8.73 5.31
CA LEU A 176 -21.54 10.06 5.31
C LEU A 176 -21.88 10.88 6.57
N ASP A 177 -23.13 10.86 7.03
CA ASP A 177 -23.57 11.54 8.27
C ASP A 177 -22.71 11.16 9.49
N ARG A 178 -22.25 9.91 9.52
CA ARG A 178 -21.50 9.32 10.65
C ARG A 178 -20.01 9.52 10.57
N VAL A 179 -19.50 9.99 9.43
CA VAL A 179 -18.07 10.04 9.12
C VAL A 179 -17.58 11.47 8.91
N LEU A 180 -18.36 12.32 8.24
CA LEU A 180 -17.91 13.64 7.79
C LEU A 180 -17.55 14.59 8.94
N GLY A 181 -18.16 14.44 10.12
CA GLY A 181 -17.86 15.25 11.30
C GLY A 181 -16.42 15.17 11.80
N TYR A 182 -15.65 14.16 11.41
CA TYR A 182 -14.23 14.10 11.78
C TYR A 182 -13.35 15.06 10.97
N PHE A 183 -13.82 15.58 9.84
CA PHE A 183 -13.06 16.49 8.97
C PHE A 183 -13.14 17.96 9.39
N GLU A 184 -13.86 18.27 10.48
CA GLU A 184 -13.73 19.56 11.19
C GLU A 184 -12.29 19.78 11.65
N ASP A 185 -11.57 18.69 11.95
CA ASP A 185 -10.13 18.72 12.13
C ASP A 185 -9.45 18.74 10.74
N GLU A 186 -8.85 19.89 10.43
CA GLU A 186 -8.13 20.12 9.17
C GLU A 186 -6.97 19.15 9.00
N GLU A 187 -6.38 18.60 10.07
CA GLU A 187 -5.26 17.65 9.99
C GLU A 187 -5.70 16.23 9.63
N VAL A 188 -7.00 15.91 9.68
CA VAL A 188 -7.51 14.58 9.32
C VAL A 188 -7.47 14.41 7.80
N ALA A 189 -6.58 13.52 7.34
CA ALA A 189 -6.50 13.16 5.93
C ALA A 189 -7.52 12.09 5.53
N PHE A 190 -7.88 11.17 6.42
CA PHE A 190 -8.89 10.15 6.11
C PHE A 190 -9.54 9.55 7.35
N VAL A 191 -10.77 9.06 7.15
CA VAL A 191 -11.52 8.26 8.11
C VAL A 191 -11.77 6.89 7.51
N GLN A 192 -11.28 5.84 8.17
CA GLN A 192 -11.49 4.44 7.77
C GLN A 192 -12.63 3.84 8.60
N THR A 193 -13.56 3.14 7.94
CA THR A 193 -14.59 2.32 8.57
C THR A 193 -14.30 0.81 8.40
N PRO A 194 -14.93 -0.10 9.16
CA PRO A 194 -14.72 -1.54 9.02
C PRO A 194 -15.21 -2.04 7.65
N GLN A 195 -14.52 -3.02 7.08
CA GLN A 195 -15.11 -3.85 6.02
C GLN A 195 -15.81 -5.03 6.67
N HIS A 196 -17.09 -5.20 6.37
CA HIS A 196 -17.92 -6.28 6.92
C HIS A 196 -18.60 -7.02 5.79
N PHE A 197 -18.49 -8.35 5.79
CA PHE A 197 -19.02 -9.16 4.71
C PHE A 197 -20.30 -9.88 5.15
N TRP A 198 -21.34 -9.78 4.32
CA TRP A 198 -22.67 -10.31 4.63
C TRP A 198 -22.87 -11.74 4.14
N ASN A 199 -22.08 -12.19 3.16
CA ASN A 199 -22.06 -13.58 2.67
C ASN A 199 -21.12 -14.51 3.45
N VAL A 200 -20.65 -14.11 4.64
CA VAL A 200 -19.80 -14.96 5.48
C VAL A 200 -20.66 -15.75 6.48
N PRO A 201 -20.61 -17.09 6.47
CA PRO A 201 -21.37 -17.89 7.43
C PRO A 201 -20.82 -17.73 8.86
N PRO A 202 -21.62 -17.98 9.91
CA PRO A 202 -21.21 -17.74 11.30
C PRO A 202 -19.94 -18.47 11.76
N ASN A 203 -19.60 -19.60 11.15
CA ASN A 203 -18.42 -20.40 11.47
C ASN A 203 -17.16 -20.01 10.67
N ASP A 204 -17.30 -19.06 9.74
CA ASP A 204 -16.29 -18.47 8.86
C ASP A 204 -15.17 -19.47 8.49
N PRO A 205 -15.45 -20.46 7.62
CA PRO A 205 -14.50 -21.52 7.33
C PRO A 205 -13.25 -21.01 6.62
N LEU A 206 -13.33 -19.87 5.94
CA LEU A 206 -12.21 -19.24 5.24
C LEU A 206 -11.48 -18.21 6.11
N GLY A 207 -12.10 -17.69 7.18
CA GLY A 207 -11.57 -16.61 8.01
C GLY A 207 -11.63 -15.23 7.33
N THR A 208 -12.57 -15.01 6.42
CA THR A 208 -12.62 -13.82 5.56
C THR A 208 -13.16 -12.58 6.27
N GLN A 209 -13.86 -12.71 7.39
CA GLN A 209 -14.45 -11.56 8.08
C GLN A 209 -13.41 -10.63 8.73
N ALA A 210 -12.26 -11.18 9.10
CA ALA A 210 -11.14 -10.43 9.69
C ALA A 210 -11.54 -9.52 10.89
N GLU A 211 -12.51 -9.94 11.72
CA GLU A 211 -13.05 -9.12 12.83
C GLU A 211 -12.02 -8.69 13.88
N LEU A 212 -10.90 -9.40 13.98
CA LEU A 212 -9.80 -8.98 14.86
C LEU A 212 -9.07 -7.76 14.28
N PHE A 213 -8.85 -7.76 12.96
CA PHE A 213 -8.18 -6.69 12.24
C PHE A 213 -9.03 -5.42 12.23
N TYR A 214 -10.25 -5.50 11.68
CA TYR A 214 -11.24 -4.41 11.65
C TYR A 214 -11.93 -4.15 13.01
N GLY A 215 -11.38 -4.67 14.09
CA GLY A 215 -11.91 -4.48 15.43
C GLY A 215 -10.82 -3.96 16.34
N PRO A 216 -10.37 -4.78 17.32
CA PRO A 216 -9.35 -4.36 18.26
C PRO A 216 -8.06 -3.82 17.64
N ILE A 217 -7.56 -4.41 16.54
CA ILE A 217 -6.27 -4.00 15.94
C ILE A 217 -6.35 -2.58 15.34
N GLN A 218 -7.34 -2.29 14.50
CA GLN A 218 -7.51 -0.94 13.95
C GLN A 218 -7.83 0.09 15.04
N GLN A 219 -8.60 -0.28 16.08
CA GLN A 219 -8.81 0.55 17.26
C GLN A 219 -7.51 0.81 18.06
N GLY A 220 -6.63 -0.19 18.14
CA GLY A 220 -5.28 -0.06 18.69
C GLY A 220 -4.42 0.93 17.92
N LYS A 221 -4.41 0.79 16.60
CA LYS A 221 -3.67 1.65 15.69
C LYS A 221 -4.19 3.09 15.68
N ASP A 222 -5.50 3.29 15.76
CA ASP A 222 -6.13 4.61 15.91
C ASP A 222 -5.66 5.32 17.19
N GLY A 223 -5.48 4.57 18.28
CA GLY A 223 -4.89 5.09 19.51
C GLY A 223 -3.47 5.64 19.33
N TRP A 224 -2.73 5.14 18.35
CA TRP A 224 -1.36 5.58 18.04
C TRP A 224 -1.26 6.49 16.82
N GLY A 225 -2.40 7.00 16.32
CA GLY A 225 -2.43 7.84 15.11
C GLY A 225 -1.92 7.12 13.87
N ALA A 226 -2.14 5.80 13.79
CA ALA A 226 -1.60 4.91 12.77
C ALA A 226 -2.67 4.00 12.15
N ALA A 227 -3.96 4.32 12.34
CA ALA A 227 -5.03 3.65 11.62
C ALA A 227 -4.83 3.91 10.13
N PHE A 228 -4.71 2.87 9.32
CA PHE A 228 -4.37 3.02 7.92
C PHE A 228 -5.53 2.66 7.01
N PHE A 229 -5.53 3.27 5.83
CA PHE A 229 -6.49 3.08 4.76
C PHE A 229 -6.42 1.65 4.20
N CYS A 230 -7.57 0.99 4.07
CA CYS A 230 -7.71 -0.40 3.61
C CYS A 230 -8.34 -0.49 2.20
N GLY A 231 -8.18 0.56 1.39
CA GLY A 231 -8.57 0.59 -0.01
C GLY A 231 -10.04 0.90 -0.26
N SER A 232 -10.92 0.69 0.70
CA SER A 232 -12.37 0.87 0.57
C SER A 232 -13.01 1.22 1.91
N ASN A 233 -14.27 1.63 1.90
CA ASN A 233 -15.07 2.02 3.06
C ASN A 233 -14.40 3.15 3.85
N ALA A 234 -13.83 4.12 3.13
CA ALA A 234 -13.13 5.24 3.71
C ALA A 234 -13.49 6.55 2.99
N VAL A 235 -13.43 7.65 3.74
CA VAL A 235 -13.51 9.01 3.21
C VAL A 235 -12.12 9.64 3.36
N LEU A 236 -11.64 10.32 2.33
CA LEU A 236 -10.32 10.92 2.24
C LEU A 236 -10.44 12.40 1.87
N ARG A 237 -9.56 13.24 2.43
CA ARG A 237 -9.42 14.64 2.08
C ARG A 237 -8.66 14.76 0.75
N ARG A 238 -9.27 15.38 -0.25
CA ARG A 238 -8.66 15.55 -1.58
C ARG A 238 -7.35 16.31 -1.50
N GLU A 239 -7.32 17.39 -0.74
CA GLU A 239 -6.11 18.21 -0.52
C GLU A 239 -4.93 17.36 -0.05
N ALA A 240 -5.17 16.47 0.94
CA ALA A 240 -4.12 15.61 1.48
C ALA A 240 -3.57 14.63 0.41
N LEU A 241 -4.46 14.04 -0.39
CA LEU A 241 -4.07 13.19 -1.52
C LEU A 241 -3.28 13.97 -2.58
N MET A 242 -3.76 15.15 -2.97
CA MET A 242 -3.09 15.99 -3.96
C MET A 242 -1.72 16.45 -3.48
N ALA A 243 -1.60 16.85 -2.21
CA ALA A 243 -0.33 17.22 -1.59
C ALA A 243 0.67 16.06 -1.60
N LEU A 244 0.20 14.83 -1.33
CA LEU A 244 1.04 13.64 -1.43
C LEU A 244 1.52 13.41 -2.87
N GLY A 245 0.61 13.48 -3.84
CA GLY A 245 0.92 13.31 -5.26
C GLY A 245 1.94 14.33 -5.76
N LEU A 246 1.76 15.61 -5.42
CA LEU A 246 2.68 16.70 -5.77
C LEU A 246 4.06 16.53 -5.13
N THR A 247 4.09 16.12 -3.86
CA THR A 247 5.35 15.87 -3.14
C THR A 247 6.16 14.75 -3.79
N ARG A 248 5.49 13.68 -4.23
CA ARG A 248 6.14 12.58 -4.97
C ARG A 248 6.59 13.02 -6.34
N PHE A 249 5.71 13.65 -7.11
CA PHE A 249 6.04 14.17 -8.43
C PHE A 249 7.28 15.08 -8.38
N SER A 250 7.35 16.00 -7.42
CA SER A 250 8.51 16.87 -7.22
C SER A 250 9.79 16.08 -6.90
N ARG A 251 9.69 15.06 -6.04
CA ARG A 251 10.82 14.19 -5.70
C ARG A 251 11.33 13.41 -6.92
N ASP A 252 10.42 12.84 -7.69
CA ASP A 252 10.73 12.04 -8.87
C ASP A 252 11.31 12.91 -9.98
N ALA A 253 10.72 14.09 -10.24
CA ALA A 253 11.26 15.07 -11.17
C ALA A 253 12.69 15.51 -10.80
N ARG A 254 12.96 15.75 -9.50
CA ARG A 254 14.33 16.05 -9.03
C ARG A 254 15.28 14.86 -9.21
N GLY A 255 14.81 13.64 -8.99
CA GLY A 255 15.57 12.41 -9.21
C GLY A 255 15.97 12.24 -10.67
N SER A 256 15.00 12.36 -11.57
CA SER A 256 15.17 12.31 -13.02
C SER A 256 16.10 13.40 -13.52
N MET A 257 15.91 14.65 -13.09
CA MET A 257 16.81 15.77 -13.41
C MET A 257 18.26 15.46 -12.99
N ARG A 258 18.46 14.92 -11.77
CA ARG A 258 19.81 14.57 -11.30
C ARG A 258 20.43 13.44 -12.13
N ALA A 259 19.65 12.48 -12.60
CA ALA A 259 20.14 11.41 -13.46
C ALA A 259 20.47 11.94 -14.86
N ALA A 260 19.61 12.79 -15.42
CA ALA A 260 19.75 13.44 -16.71
C ALA A 260 20.99 14.33 -16.78
N LEU A 261 21.20 15.23 -15.81
CA LEU A 261 22.40 16.08 -15.75
C LEU A 261 23.69 15.24 -15.66
N ARG A 262 23.67 14.15 -14.88
CA ARG A 262 24.82 13.22 -14.80
C ARG A 262 25.09 12.51 -16.12
N ALA A 263 24.04 12.02 -16.78
CA ALA A 263 24.14 11.35 -18.08
C ALA A 263 24.61 12.33 -19.17
N GLY A 264 24.04 13.53 -19.23
CA GLY A 264 24.42 14.58 -20.16
C GLY A 264 25.86 15.03 -19.96
N ARG A 265 26.32 15.17 -18.71
CA ARG A 265 27.73 15.43 -18.40
C ARG A 265 28.63 14.33 -18.94
N SER A 266 28.29 13.05 -18.71
CA SER A 266 29.08 11.92 -19.22
C SER A 266 29.16 11.94 -20.74
N ARG A 267 28.02 12.10 -21.44
CA ARG A 267 27.97 12.17 -22.91
C ARG A 267 28.82 13.29 -23.47
N LEU A 268 28.76 14.49 -22.88
CA LEU A 268 29.56 15.62 -23.32
C LEU A 268 31.06 15.43 -23.03
N GLN A 269 31.42 14.74 -21.95
CA GLN A 269 32.82 14.38 -21.67
C GLN A 269 33.35 13.37 -22.71
N ASP A 270 32.55 12.37 -23.07
CA ASP A 270 32.89 11.39 -24.09
C ASP A 270 33.01 12.08 -25.46
N LEU A 271 32.10 12.98 -25.81
CA LEU A 271 32.14 13.77 -27.04
C LEU A 271 33.40 14.64 -27.12
N LEU A 272 33.78 15.32 -26.04
CA LEU A 272 35.03 16.09 -25.96
C LEU A 272 36.25 15.21 -26.25
N SER A 273 36.29 13.99 -25.69
CA SER A 273 37.40 13.07 -25.94
C SER A 273 37.52 12.65 -27.41
N GLN A 274 36.38 12.50 -28.10
CA GLN A 274 36.33 12.13 -29.51
C GLN A 274 36.70 13.31 -30.43
N LEU A 275 36.16 14.50 -30.15
CA LEU A 275 36.42 15.72 -30.90
C LEU A 275 37.88 16.18 -30.79
N ALA A 276 38.53 15.97 -29.63
CA ALA A 276 39.93 16.30 -29.44
C ALA A 276 40.86 15.59 -30.44
N VAL A 277 40.47 14.42 -30.93
CA VAL A 277 41.23 13.63 -31.91
C VAL A 277 40.78 13.92 -33.34
N ARG A 278 39.46 14.04 -33.57
CA ARG A 278 38.90 14.14 -34.92
C ARG A 278 38.87 15.56 -35.46
N GLU A 279 38.39 16.51 -34.66
CA GLU A 279 38.07 17.87 -35.11
C GLU A 279 38.28 18.89 -33.97
N PRO A 280 39.53 19.30 -33.68
CA PRO A 280 39.85 20.21 -32.57
C PRO A 280 39.13 21.56 -32.64
N ALA A 281 38.71 22.00 -33.83
CA ALA A 281 37.97 23.24 -34.03
C ALA A 281 36.57 23.23 -33.35
N ALA A 282 35.99 22.04 -33.12
CA ALA A 282 34.68 21.87 -32.48
C ALA A 282 34.74 21.84 -30.95
N MET A 283 35.94 21.72 -30.38
CA MET A 283 36.17 21.62 -28.94
C MET A 283 35.56 22.77 -28.12
N PRO A 284 35.69 24.06 -28.52
CA PRO A 284 35.15 25.16 -27.73
C PRO A 284 33.63 25.10 -27.54
N VAL A 285 32.90 24.59 -28.54
CA VAL A 285 31.44 24.44 -28.48
C VAL A 285 31.06 23.39 -27.44
N ALA A 286 31.71 22.22 -27.49
CA ALA A 286 31.50 21.15 -26.53
C ALA A 286 31.95 21.54 -25.11
N GLU A 287 33.02 22.32 -24.95
CA GLU A 287 33.48 22.84 -23.67
C GLU A 287 32.47 23.83 -23.06
N GLN A 288 31.92 24.73 -23.87
CA GLN A 288 30.86 25.66 -23.45
C GLN A 288 29.59 24.91 -23.02
N ALA A 289 29.18 23.89 -23.78
CA ALA A 289 28.05 23.05 -23.43
C ALA A 289 28.30 22.29 -22.10
N LEU A 290 29.49 21.70 -21.92
CA LEU A 290 29.84 21.03 -20.68
C LEU A 290 29.87 22.01 -19.49
N ALA A 291 30.37 23.22 -19.69
CA ALA A 291 30.35 24.28 -18.67
C ALA A 291 28.91 24.66 -18.30
N ALA A 292 28.00 24.73 -19.27
CA ALA A 292 26.58 24.98 -19.03
C ALA A 292 25.93 23.86 -18.20
N VAL A 293 26.20 22.59 -18.51
CA VAL A 293 25.72 21.45 -17.70
C VAL A 293 26.27 21.50 -16.27
N ARG A 294 27.56 21.84 -16.08
CA ARG A 294 28.14 22.00 -14.73
C ARG A 294 27.51 23.14 -13.96
N ARG A 295 27.15 24.25 -14.62
CA ARG A 295 26.38 25.35 -14.00
C ARG A 295 24.99 24.88 -13.57
N ALA A 296 24.29 24.13 -14.44
CA ALA A 296 23.00 23.52 -14.12
C ALA A 296 23.09 22.54 -12.92
N GLU A 297 24.14 21.71 -12.84
CA GLU A 297 24.41 20.87 -11.66
C GLU A 297 24.64 21.71 -10.38
N GLY A 298 25.22 22.90 -10.50
CA GLY A 298 25.37 23.87 -9.42
C GLY A 298 24.03 24.45 -8.96
N GLN A 299 23.21 24.92 -9.90
CA GLN A 299 21.86 25.43 -9.66
C GLN A 299 20.96 24.38 -8.99
N PHE A 300 20.96 23.17 -9.55
CA PHE A 300 20.19 22.05 -9.01
C PHE A 300 20.58 21.70 -7.57
N ARG A 301 21.87 21.80 -7.22
CA ARG A 301 22.37 21.58 -5.85
C ARG A 301 21.95 22.67 -4.87
N ARG A 302 21.80 23.92 -5.33
CA ARG A 302 21.30 25.03 -4.50
C ARG A 302 19.79 24.96 -4.28
N GLY A 303 19.06 24.25 -5.13
CA GLY A 303 17.61 24.09 -5.02
C GLY A 303 16.81 24.99 -5.95
N ASP A 304 17.46 25.57 -6.97
CA ASP A 304 16.83 26.44 -7.97
C ASP A 304 15.69 25.71 -8.72
N VAL A 305 14.76 26.46 -9.32
CA VAL A 305 13.55 25.91 -9.95
C VAL A 305 13.92 25.09 -11.19
N LEU A 306 13.41 23.85 -11.28
CA LEU A 306 13.79 22.93 -12.36
C LEU A 306 13.53 23.49 -13.76
N ALA A 307 12.40 24.18 -13.94
CA ALA A 307 12.04 24.81 -15.21
C ALA A 307 13.03 25.91 -15.62
N GLU A 308 13.52 26.71 -14.67
CA GLU A 308 14.52 27.75 -14.92
C GLU A 308 15.87 27.14 -15.32
N ILE A 309 16.29 26.08 -14.62
CA ILE A 309 17.52 25.34 -14.96
C ILE A 309 17.45 24.81 -16.40
N THR A 310 16.33 24.20 -16.79
CA THR A 310 16.14 23.67 -18.15
C THR A 310 16.12 24.80 -19.18
N ALA A 311 15.44 25.92 -18.90
CA ALA A 311 15.38 27.06 -19.80
C ALA A 311 16.76 27.72 -20.02
N GLU A 312 17.53 27.92 -18.95
CA GLU A 312 18.88 28.45 -19.03
C GLU A 312 19.84 27.50 -19.76
N LEU A 313 19.73 26.19 -19.52
CA LEU A 313 20.53 25.19 -20.23
C LEU A 313 20.24 25.23 -21.73
N ARG A 314 18.96 25.31 -22.13
CA ARG A 314 18.52 25.45 -23.52
C ARG A 314 19.09 26.72 -24.16
N SER A 315 19.02 27.85 -23.45
CA SER A 315 19.60 29.12 -23.91
C SER A 315 21.12 29.02 -24.09
N ALA A 316 21.82 28.40 -23.14
CA ALA A 316 23.27 28.23 -23.18
C ALA A 316 23.72 27.32 -24.34
N PHE A 317 22.98 26.24 -24.63
CA PHE A 317 23.28 25.37 -25.77
C PHE A 317 23.03 26.07 -27.11
N ALA A 318 21.93 26.83 -27.23
CA ALA A 318 21.66 27.63 -28.41
C ALA A 318 22.76 28.68 -28.66
N ALA A 319 23.26 29.32 -27.61
CA ALA A 319 24.38 30.27 -27.69
C ALA A 319 25.70 29.58 -28.12
N ALA A 320 25.99 28.38 -27.59
CA ALA A 320 27.19 27.63 -27.97
C ALA A 320 27.18 27.22 -29.45
N LEU A 321 26.01 26.93 -30.02
CA LEU A 321 25.82 26.58 -31.44
C LEU A 321 25.71 27.80 -32.38
N ALA A 322 25.50 29.01 -31.85
CA ALA A 322 25.30 30.21 -32.68
C ALA A 322 26.45 30.48 -33.66
N PRO A 323 27.74 30.36 -33.28
CA PRO A 323 28.87 30.55 -34.20
C PRO A 323 28.89 29.55 -35.36
N ALA A 324 28.32 28.35 -35.18
CA ALA A 324 28.23 27.33 -36.22
C ALA A 324 27.08 27.59 -37.22
N ARG A 325 26.06 28.36 -36.81
CA ARG A 325 24.87 28.68 -37.63
C ARG A 325 25.04 29.92 -38.51
N THR A 326 25.93 30.83 -38.16
CA THR A 326 26.11 32.14 -38.85
C THR A 326 26.79 32.06 -40.23
N SER A 327 27.15 30.89 -40.76
CA SER A 327 27.65 30.76 -42.14
C SER A 327 26.55 30.77 -43.21
N ARG A 328 25.27 30.78 -42.81
CA ARG A 328 24.12 30.60 -43.72
C ARG A 328 23.54 31.90 -44.29
N ALA A 329 24.37 32.89 -44.63
CA ALA A 329 23.94 34.03 -45.44
C ALA A 329 24.50 33.92 -46.87
N PRO A 330 23.74 33.37 -47.84
CA PRO A 330 24.11 33.51 -49.24
C PRO A 330 23.78 34.93 -49.71
N GLY A 331 24.82 35.71 -49.99
CA GLY A 331 24.71 36.97 -50.74
C GLY A 331 24.61 38.24 -49.89
N ALA A 332 25.77 38.77 -49.49
CA ALA A 332 25.93 40.21 -49.31
C ALA A 332 27.13 40.65 -50.16
N PRO A 333 26.99 41.65 -51.07
CA PRO A 333 28.08 42.09 -51.91
C PRO A 333 29.17 42.75 -51.04
N ALA A 334 30.43 42.46 -51.36
CA ALA A 334 31.60 43.01 -50.69
C ALA A 334 31.65 44.53 -50.84
N GLY A 335 31.14 45.25 -49.84
CA GLY A 335 31.34 46.68 -49.66
C GLY A 335 32.64 46.94 -48.89
N SER A 336 33.59 47.57 -49.57
CA SER A 336 34.88 48.02 -49.02
C SER A 336 34.72 49.07 -47.92
N ALA A 337 35.30 48.82 -46.74
CA ALA A 337 35.64 49.87 -45.77
C ALA A 337 37.01 49.54 -45.14
N PRO A 338 37.97 50.49 -45.10
CA PRO A 338 39.28 50.25 -44.51
C PRO A 338 39.31 50.60 -43.02
N GLY A 339 39.98 49.76 -42.25
CA GLY A 339 40.60 50.14 -40.97
C GLY A 339 39.87 49.71 -39.70
N ARG A 340 40.29 48.59 -39.13
CA ARG A 340 40.92 48.52 -37.80
C ARG A 340 41.32 47.07 -37.49
N SER A 341 42.61 46.90 -37.23
CA SER A 341 43.21 45.68 -36.71
C SER A 341 42.72 45.43 -35.29
N THR A 342 41.86 44.42 -35.13
CA THR A 342 41.83 43.57 -33.93
C THR A 342 41.75 42.14 -34.43
N SER A 343 42.89 41.45 -34.46
CA SER A 343 43.00 40.03 -34.80
C SER A 343 42.41 39.19 -33.66
N ALA A 344 41.08 39.16 -33.55
CA ALA A 344 40.41 37.99 -33.01
C ALA A 344 40.31 36.98 -34.16
N PRO A 345 40.72 35.70 -33.99
CA PRO A 345 40.50 34.70 -35.02
C PRO A 345 39.02 34.68 -35.37
N VAL A 346 38.68 34.95 -36.63
CA VAL A 346 37.33 34.70 -37.13
C VAL A 346 37.08 33.20 -36.95
N PRO A 347 36.04 32.77 -36.21
CA PRO A 347 35.76 31.35 -36.03
C PRO A 347 35.62 30.72 -37.41
N GLN A 348 36.48 29.74 -37.74
CA GLN A 348 36.25 28.96 -38.94
C GLN A 348 34.90 28.24 -38.77
N PRO A 349 34.02 28.27 -39.78
CA PRO A 349 32.75 27.57 -39.72
C PRO A 349 33.01 26.06 -39.59
N LEU A 350 32.28 25.42 -38.67
CA LEU A 350 32.35 23.98 -38.50
C LEU A 350 31.83 23.25 -39.75
N PRO A 351 32.42 22.10 -40.10
CA PRO A 351 31.85 21.20 -41.11
C PRO A 351 30.39 20.87 -40.79
N GLU A 352 29.53 20.77 -41.82
CA GLU A 352 28.07 20.59 -41.65
C GLU A 352 27.72 19.28 -40.92
N ASP A 353 28.47 18.22 -41.17
CA ASP A 353 28.36 16.92 -40.50
C ASP A 353 28.66 17.04 -39.00
N VAL A 354 29.75 17.73 -38.64
CA VAL A 354 30.16 17.96 -37.25
C VAL A 354 29.16 18.84 -36.50
N ALA A 355 28.67 19.89 -37.15
CA ALA A 355 27.65 20.78 -36.58
C ALA A 355 26.31 20.04 -36.38
N GLY A 356 25.93 19.17 -37.32
CA GLY A 356 24.74 18.33 -37.21
C GLY A 356 24.85 17.30 -36.08
N ASP A 357 26.02 16.68 -35.91
CA ASP A 357 26.28 15.72 -34.84
C ASP A 357 26.26 16.38 -33.46
N LEU A 358 26.89 17.54 -33.31
CA LEU A 358 26.84 18.35 -32.09
C LEU A 358 25.42 18.76 -31.73
N LEU A 359 24.64 19.21 -32.73
CA LEU A 359 23.26 19.61 -32.52
C LEU A 359 22.42 18.43 -32.04
N ARG A 360 22.58 17.25 -32.65
CA ARG A 360 21.88 16.02 -32.25
C ARG A 360 22.23 15.58 -30.82
N GLU A 361 23.49 15.67 -30.43
CA GLU A 361 23.91 15.33 -29.06
C GLU A 361 23.38 16.34 -28.04
N LEU A 362 23.46 17.64 -28.33
CA LEU A 362 22.94 18.69 -27.45
C LEU A 362 21.42 18.62 -27.31
N ASP A 363 20.70 18.38 -28.41
CA ASP A 363 19.26 18.11 -28.38
C ASP A 363 18.96 16.85 -27.58
N GLY A 364 19.74 15.78 -27.74
CA GLY A 364 19.63 14.57 -26.93
C GLY A 364 19.84 14.81 -25.43
N VAL A 365 20.74 15.72 -25.06
CA VAL A 365 20.92 16.15 -23.65
C VAL A 365 19.77 17.02 -23.17
N LEU A 366 19.26 17.94 -23.98
CA LEU A 366 18.08 18.75 -23.63
C LEU A 366 16.84 17.90 -23.46
N GLU A 367 16.64 16.92 -24.35
CA GLU A 367 15.59 15.94 -24.23
C GLU A 367 15.71 15.20 -22.90
N LEU A 368 16.91 14.76 -22.48
CA LEU A 368 17.12 14.10 -21.18
C LEU A 368 16.71 14.96 -19.99
N VAL A 369 16.95 16.27 -20.07
CA VAL A 369 16.76 17.25 -18.99
C VAL A 369 15.36 17.86 -18.99
N ASP A 370 14.58 17.65 -20.05
CA ASP A 370 13.22 18.15 -20.12
C ASP A 370 12.31 17.46 -19.09
N VAL A 371 11.78 18.25 -18.17
CA VAL A 371 10.87 17.78 -17.11
C VAL A 371 9.49 17.47 -17.69
N ALA A 372 9.14 18.05 -18.85
CA ALA A 372 7.85 17.86 -19.54
C ALA A 372 7.89 16.77 -20.62
N ARG A 373 8.76 15.76 -20.47
CA ARG A 373 8.85 14.60 -21.37
C ARG A 373 7.48 13.96 -21.61
N THR A 374 7.04 13.95 -22.86
CA THR A 374 5.77 13.36 -23.31
C THR A 374 5.78 11.82 -23.27
N ASP A 375 6.96 11.20 -23.36
CA ASP A 375 7.17 9.74 -23.39
C ASP A 375 7.30 9.10 -22.00
N GLN A 376 7.75 9.86 -21.00
CA GLN A 376 7.88 9.45 -19.59
C GLN A 376 6.97 10.26 -18.66
N ALA A 377 5.75 10.61 -19.08
CA ALA A 377 4.84 11.50 -18.37
C ALA A 377 4.82 11.21 -16.84
N LEU A 378 5.61 11.99 -16.09
CA LEU A 378 5.58 12.00 -14.64
C LEU A 378 4.19 12.50 -14.29
N THR A 379 3.29 11.57 -14.02
CA THR A 379 1.91 11.91 -13.72
C THR A 379 1.84 12.15 -12.22
N ILE A 380 1.19 13.24 -11.82
CA ILE A 380 0.86 13.45 -10.41
C ILE A 380 -0.05 12.29 -10.01
N ASN A 381 0.42 11.46 -9.09
CA ASN A 381 -0.29 10.28 -8.59
C ASN A 381 -0.64 10.49 -7.11
N PRO A 382 -1.84 11.06 -6.81
CA PRO A 382 -2.28 11.29 -5.43
C PRO A 382 -2.34 10.04 -4.56
N LEU A 383 -3.00 8.97 -5.03
CA LEU A 383 -2.87 7.63 -4.47
C LEU A 383 -1.55 7.00 -4.92
N ASP A 384 -0.92 6.27 -4.00
CA ASP A 384 0.32 5.54 -4.25
C ASP A 384 0.17 4.54 -5.41
N THR A 385 1.07 4.58 -6.39
CA THR A 385 1.07 3.64 -7.54
C THR A 385 2.28 2.71 -7.56
N THR A 386 3.10 2.76 -6.52
CA THR A 386 4.43 2.14 -6.51
C THR A 386 4.42 0.71 -5.96
N THR A 387 3.32 0.27 -5.37
CA THR A 387 3.12 -1.08 -4.81
C THR A 387 1.70 -1.57 -5.10
N ILE A 388 1.48 -2.88 -4.98
CA ILE A 388 0.16 -3.50 -5.11
C ILE A 388 -0.75 -3.22 -3.90
N THR A 389 -0.17 -2.77 -2.77
CA THR A 389 -0.92 -2.35 -1.57
C THR A 389 -0.85 -0.83 -1.47
N GLU A 390 -1.46 -0.15 -2.44
CA GLU A 390 -1.47 1.30 -2.57
C GLU A 390 -2.08 2.01 -1.36
N ASP A 391 -3.01 1.34 -0.70
CA ASP A 391 -3.85 1.86 0.35
C ASP A 391 -3.06 2.10 1.64
N MET A 392 -2.40 1.07 2.15
CA MET A 392 -1.52 1.17 3.31
C MET A 392 -0.33 2.09 3.03
N ALA A 393 0.22 2.05 1.81
CA ALA A 393 1.33 2.89 1.41
C ALA A 393 0.94 4.37 1.33
N THR A 394 -0.24 4.68 0.77
CA THR A 394 -0.84 6.03 0.80
C THR A 394 -0.96 6.52 2.23
N ALA A 395 -1.57 5.74 3.12
CA ALA A 395 -1.76 6.11 4.52
C ALA A 395 -0.43 6.39 5.24
N MET A 396 0.56 5.51 5.08
CA MET A 396 1.88 5.67 5.72
C MET A 396 2.57 6.96 5.27
N HIS A 397 2.48 7.30 3.99
CA HIS A 397 3.10 8.51 3.48
C HIS A 397 2.33 9.79 3.86
N LEU A 398 1.00 9.72 3.99
CA LEU A 398 0.21 10.82 4.56
C LEU A 398 0.59 11.09 6.02
N HIS A 399 0.71 10.03 6.84
CA HIS A 399 1.18 10.16 8.22
C HIS A 399 2.61 10.72 8.30
N ALA A 400 3.48 10.32 7.36
CA ALA A 400 4.84 10.85 7.27
C ALA A 400 4.88 12.35 6.90
N MET A 401 3.83 12.85 6.25
CA MET A 401 3.65 14.27 5.94
C MET A 401 3.00 15.07 7.10
N GLY A 402 2.67 14.40 8.21
CA GLY A 402 2.07 15.03 9.39
C GLY A 402 0.56 14.97 9.45
N TRP A 403 -0.10 14.42 8.42
CA TRP A 403 -1.55 14.23 8.45
C TRP A 403 -1.95 13.16 9.49
N THR A 404 -3.13 13.31 10.05
CA THR A 404 -3.73 12.35 10.99
C THR A 404 -4.78 11.49 10.29
N SER A 405 -5.17 10.39 10.95
CA SER A 405 -6.27 9.54 10.50
C SER A 405 -7.16 9.14 11.65
N VAL A 406 -8.37 8.71 11.29
CA VAL A 406 -9.39 8.27 12.23
C VAL A 406 -9.88 6.88 11.86
N TYR A 407 -10.00 6.01 12.85
CA TYR A 407 -10.78 4.78 12.71
C TYR A 407 -12.17 4.92 13.34
N HIS A 408 -13.20 4.86 12.52
CA HIS A 408 -14.59 4.82 12.97
C HIS A 408 -15.06 3.37 12.97
N HIS A 409 -15.56 2.89 14.12
CA HIS A 409 -15.73 1.45 14.37
C HIS A 409 -17.13 0.91 14.02
N GLU A 410 -18.08 1.76 13.62
CA GLU A 410 -19.42 1.35 13.21
C GLU A 410 -19.35 0.69 11.83
N VAL A 411 -20.06 -0.43 11.65
CA VAL A 411 -20.19 -1.08 10.35
C VAL A 411 -21.23 -0.31 9.55
N LEU A 412 -20.77 0.54 8.64
CA LEU A 412 -21.61 1.42 7.82
C LEU A 412 -21.63 1.01 6.35
N VAL A 413 -20.83 0.03 5.96
CA VAL A 413 -20.75 -0.48 4.60
C VAL A 413 -20.61 -2.00 4.68
N ARG A 414 -21.36 -2.72 3.86
CA ARG A 414 -21.37 -4.19 3.83
C ARG A 414 -21.06 -4.69 2.44
N GLY A 415 -20.18 -5.67 2.33
CA GLY A 415 -19.80 -6.22 1.03
C GLY A 415 -19.68 -7.73 0.92
N LEU A 416 -19.09 -8.18 -0.18
CA LEU A 416 -18.93 -9.59 -0.50
C LEU A 416 -17.51 -10.09 -0.18
N ALA A 417 -17.43 -11.19 0.54
CA ALA A 417 -16.21 -11.96 0.72
C ALA A 417 -16.05 -13.00 -0.40
N PRO A 418 -14.81 -13.45 -0.67
CA PRO A 418 -14.57 -14.62 -1.52
C PRO A 418 -15.35 -15.87 -1.07
N GLU A 419 -15.94 -16.58 -2.02
CA GLU A 419 -16.78 -17.76 -1.75
C GLU A 419 -16.02 -19.09 -1.79
N ASP A 420 -14.81 -19.10 -2.33
CA ASP A 420 -13.96 -20.29 -2.42
C ASP A 420 -12.56 -20.04 -1.88
N VAL A 421 -11.89 -21.13 -1.49
CA VAL A 421 -10.56 -21.09 -0.87
C VAL A 421 -9.48 -20.57 -1.84
N GLY A 422 -9.58 -20.83 -3.14
CA GLY A 422 -8.59 -20.38 -4.11
C GLY A 422 -8.59 -18.86 -4.25
N THR A 423 -9.78 -18.30 -4.41
CA THR A 423 -10.00 -16.84 -4.48
C THR A 423 -9.58 -16.15 -3.18
N ALA A 424 -9.94 -16.72 -2.02
CA ALA A 424 -9.54 -16.19 -0.71
C ALA A 424 -8.01 -16.19 -0.50
N LEU A 425 -7.33 -17.28 -0.89
CA LEU A 425 -5.87 -17.38 -0.78
C LEU A 425 -5.15 -16.42 -1.73
N SER A 426 -5.64 -16.28 -2.98
CA SER A 426 -5.11 -15.33 -3.95
C SER A 426 -5.23 -13.89 -3.47
N GLN A 427 -6.35 -13.53 -2.85
CA GLN A 427 -6.56 -12.22 -2.24
C GLN A 427 -5.56 -11.94 -1.12
N ARG A 428 -5.40 -12.88 -0.18
CA ARG A 428 -4.44 -12.75 0.94
C ARG A 428 -2.99 -12.71 0.47
N LEU A 429 -2.64 -13.54 -0.52
CA LEU A 429 -1.31 -13.53 -1.14
C LEU A 429 -0.98 -12.16 -1.69
N ARG A 430 -1.94 -11.49 -2.37
CA ARG A 430 -1.75 -10.14 -2.90
C ARG A 430 -1.50 -9.11 -1.80
N TRP A 431 -2.36 -9.09 -0.77
CA TRP A 431 -2.24 -8.16 0.36
C TRP A 431 -0.91 -8.31 1.09
N ALA A 432 -0.50 -9.56 1.36
CA ALA A 432 0.78 -9.82 2.00
C ALA A 432 1.97 -9.48 1.09
N THR A 433 1.88 -9.79 -0.20
CA THR A 433 2.97 -9.50 -1.16
C THR A 433 3.20 -7.99 -1.26
N GLY A 434 2.14 -7.20 -1.44
CA GLY A 434 2.25 -5.75 -1.51
C GLY A 434 2.71 -5.13 -0.18
N SER A 435 2.23 -5.63 0.96
CA SER A 435 2.73 -5.20 2.28
C SER A 435 4.23 -5.50 2.45
N MET A 436 4.70 -6.66 2.01
CA MET A 436 6.12 -7.01 2.05
C MET A 436 6.95 -6.20 1.05
N GLN A 437 6.39 -5.79 -0.10
CA GLN A 437 7.07 -4.84 -0.99
C GLN A 437 7.29 -3.50 -0.29
N VAL A 438 6.28 -2.95 0.40
CA VAL A 438 6.42 -1.71 1.17
C VAL A 438 7.46 -1.88 2.28
N PHE A 439 7.44 -3.01 2.99
CA PHE A 439 8.43 -3.31 4.02
C PHE A 439 9.87 -3.29 3.50
N PHE A 440 10.16 -4.00 2.39
CA PHE A 440 11.51 -4.07 1.84
C PHE A 440 11.96 -2.80 1.14
N ARG A 441 11.02 -2.07 0.51
CA ARG A 441 11.34 -0.86 -0.26
C ARG A 441 11.46 0.38 0.62
N ASP A 442 10.43 0.65 1.42
CA ASP A 442 10.34 1.90 2.19
C ASP A 442 10.85 1.72 3.61
N ASN A 443 10.66 0.53 4.19
CA ASN A 443 10.92 0.18 5.59
C ASN A 443 10.35 1.22 6.57
N PRO A 444 9.24 0.94 7.27
CA PRO A 444 8.57 1.93 8.11
C PRO A 444 9.47 2.53 9.19
N LEU A 445 10.53 1.83 9.63
CA LEU A 445 11.48 2.36 10.61
C LEU A 445 12.37 3.50 10.06
N LEU A 446 12.54 3.58 8.73
CA LEU A 446 13.42 4.52 8.05
C LEU A 446 12.67 5.71 7.44
N VAL A 447 11.35 5.60 7.28
CA VAL A 447 10.50 6.68 6.75
C VAL A 447 10.56 7.90 7.69
N ARG A 448 10.99 9.05 7.14
CA ARG A 448 11.08 10.32 7.87
C ARG A 448 9.68 10.92 8.07
N GLY A 449 9.47 11.61 9.19
CA GLY A 449 8.20 12.25 9.54
C GLY A 449 7.25 11.37 10.36
N LEU A 450 7.38 10.04 10.32
CA LEU A 450 6.63 9.15 11.21
C LEU A 450 7.15 9.21 12.66
N SER A 451 6.22 9.28 13.61
CA SER A 451 6.51 9.07 15.03
C SER A 451 6.96 7.64 15.31
N LEU A 452 7.70 7.41 16.41
CA LEU A 452 8.13 6.06 16.79
C LEU A 452 6.93 5.10 16.94
N ALA A 453 5.82 5.57 17.50
CA ALA A 453 4.60 4.78 17.65
C ALA A 453 4.05 4.35 16.28
N GLN A 454 3.89 5.28 15.34
CA GLN A 454 3.45 4.97 13.97
C GLN A 454 4.38 3.97 13.28
N ARG A 455 5.71 4.17 13.40
CA ARG A 455 6.71 3.25 12.83
C ARG A 455 6.52 1.82 13.35
N LEU A 456 6.32 1.64 14.65
CA LEU A 456 6.09 0.33 15.26
C LEU A 456 4.74 -0.27 14.85
N MET A 457 3.69 0.55 14.69
CA MET A 457 2.38 0.09 14.22
C MET A 457 2.45 -0.43 12.78
N TYR A 458 3.09 0.31 11.87
CA TYR A 458 3.31 -0.16 10.49
C TYR A 458 4.23 -1.39 10.45
N LEU A 459 5.32 -1.36 11.23
CA LEU A 459 6.23 -2.49 11.35
C LEU A 459 5.50 -3.76 11.74
N GLY A 460 4.72 -3.75 12.83
CA GLY A 460 4.01 -4.95 13.30
C GLY A 460 3.01 -5.52 12.29
N THR A 461 2.35 -4.68 11.49
CA THR A 461 1.51 -5.19 10.41
C THR A 461 2.33 -5.86 9.32
N MET A 462 3.42 -5.23 8.89
CA MET A 462 4.26 -5.74 7.82
C MET A 462 5.02 -7.00 8.24
N THR A 463 5.59 -7.03 9.44
CA THR A 463 6.37 -8.17 9.94
C THR A 463 5.51 -9.35 10.30
N SER A 464 4.19 -9.18 10.54
CA SER A 464 3.28 -10.30 10.84
C SER A 464 3.28 -11.40 9.76
N TYR A 465 3.61 -11.07 8.51
CA TYR A 465 3.73 -12.06 7.42
C TYR A 465 4.99 -12.91 7.51
N LEU A 466 6.01 -12.51 8.28
CA LEU A 466 7.19 -13.35 8.55
C LEU A 466 6.85 -14.55 9.45
N SER A 467 5.69 -14.54 10.12
CA SER A 467 5.21 -15.63 10.96
C SER A 467 5.07 -16.96 10.21
N GLY A 468 4.91 -16.93 8.88
CA GLY A 468 4.93 -18.14 8.06
C GLY A 468 6.22 -18.97 8.21
N PHE A 469 7.38 -18.32 8.32
CA PHE A 469 8.65 -19.01 8.56
C PHE A 469 8.70 -19.61 9.98
N THR A 470 8.17 -18.89 10.97
CA THR A 470 8.13 -19.41 12.35
C THR A 470 7.20 -20.60 12.50
N ALA A 471 6.04 -20.58 11.84
CA ALA A 471 5.13 -21.71 11.82
C ALA A 471 5.80 -22.95 11.21
N LEU A 472 6.56 -22.79 10.11
CA LEU A 472 7.31 -23.89 9.51
C LEU A 472 8.35 -24.49 10.48
N VAL A 473 9.07 -23.65 11.22
CA VAL A 473 10.03 -24.10 12.25
C VAL A 473 9.32 -24.85 13.38
N TYR A 474 8.20 -24.33 13.88
CA TYR A 474 7.40 -24.99 14.91
C TYR A 474 6.81 -26.33 14.47
N LEU A 475 6.43 -26.44 13.20
CA LEU A 475 5.95 -27.69 12.59
C LEU A 475 7.08 -28.71 12.37
N ALA A 476 8.30 -28.24 12.07
CA ALA A 476 9.45 -29.11 11.84
C ALA A 476 10.06 -29.68 13.15
N ALA A 477 10.07 -28.89 14.22
CA ALA A 477 10.64 -29.29 15.52
C ALA A 477 10.11 -30.62 16.07
N PRO A 478 8.78 -30.86 16.19
CA PRO A 478 8.25 -32.13 16.67
C PRO A 478 8.55 -33.29 15.72
N VAL A 479 8.55 -33.05 14.40
CA VAL A 479 8.88 -34.07 13.40
C VAL A 479 10.32 -34.57 13.58
N LEU A 480 11.28 -33.67 13.72
CA LEU A 480 12.69 -34.01 13.90
C LEU A 480 12.93 -34.75 15.22
N PHE A 481 12.28 -34.32 16.31
CA PHE A 481 12.39 -35.01 17.59
C PHE A 481 11.81 -36.44 17.52
N LEU A 482 10.58 -36.59 17.04
CA LEU A 482 9.89 -37.88 17.04
C LEU A 482 10.56 -38.89 16.09
N THR A 483 11.07 -38.44 14.94
CA THR A 483 11.69 -39.31 13.94
C THR A 483 13.17 -39.58 14.20
N ALA A 484 13.96 -38.54 14.42
CA ALA A 484 15.42 -38.63 14.51
C ALA A 484 15.95 -38.55 15.95
N GLY A 485 15.12 -38.19 16.93
CA GLY A 485 15.54 -38.06 18.33
C GLY A 485 16.39 -36.82 18.58
N VAL A 486 16.48 -35.92 17.61
CA VAL A 486 17.24 -34.67 17.74
C VAL A 486 16.46 -33.76 18.68
N PHE A 487 17.00 -33.53 19.88
CA PHE A 487 16.38 -32.65 20.85
C PHE A 487 16.98 -31.25 20.72
N PRO A 488 16.17 -30.22 20.39
CA PRO A 488 16.70 -28.90 20.04
C PRO A 488 17.08 -28.05 21.27
N LEU A 489 17.07 -28.62 22.48
CA LEU A 489 17.33 -27.88 23.71
C LEU A 489 17.95 -28.73 24.82
N HIS A 490 18.91 -28.18 25.57
CA HIS A 490 19.49 -28.82 26.76
C HIS A 490 18.73 -28.40 28.01
N ALA A 491 17.54 -28.96 28.25
CA ALA A 491 16.79 -28.72 29.48
C ALA A 491 15.94 -29.92 29.87
N ASP A 492 15.72 -30.08 31.18
CA ASP A 492 14.70 -30.97 31.69
C ASP A 492 13.31 -30.53 31.16
N PRO A 493 12.49 -31.47 30.65
CA PRO A 493 11.17 -31.14 30.11
C PRO A 493 10.26 -30.40 31.11
N THR A 494 10.32 -30.73 32.40
CA THR A 494 9.50 -30.06 33.43
C THR A 494 9.94 -28.61 33.58
N LEU A 495 11.25 -28.38 33.67
CA LEU A 495 11.82 -27.04 33.80
C LEU A 495 11.49 -26.16 32.58
N PHE A 496 11.53 -26.74 31.37
CA PHE A 496 11.12 -26.04 30.16
C PHE A 496 9.68 -25.54 30.24
N PHE A 497 8.74 -26.40 30.63
CA PHE A 497 7.32 -26.01 30.72
C PHE A 497 7.04 -25.02 31.85
N LEU A 498 7.79 -25.06 32.95
CA LEU A 498 7.68 -24.05 34.01
C LEU A 498 8.04 -22.64 33.52
N HIS A 499 8.97 -22.51 32.56
CA HIS A 499 9.30 -21.22 31.95
C HIS A 499 8.37 -20.86 30.79
N PHE A 500 8.02 -21.84 29.95
CA PHE A 500 7.20 -21.63 28.75
C PHE A 500 5.73 -21.37 29.06
N LEU A 501 5.11 -22.17 29.94
CA LEU A 501 3.66 -22.17 30.16
C LEU A 501 3.13 -20.82 30.68
N PRO A 502 3.77 -20.13 31.65
CA PRO A 502 3.33 -18.81 32.08
C PRO A 502 3.31 -17.79 30.94
N PHE A 503 4.33 -17.80 30.08
CA PHE A 503 4.39 -16.95 28.89
C PHE A 503 3.27 -17.28 27.92
N PHE A 504 3.12 -18.56 27.55
CA PHE A 504 2.09 -19.02 26.62
C PHE A 504 0.68 -18.66 27.12
N VAL A 505 0.36 -18.96 28.39
CA VAL A 505 -0.94 -18.67 28.99
C VAL A 505 -1.20 -17.17 29.03
N ALA A 506 -0.21 -16.36 29.41
CA ALA A 506 -0.35 -14.90 29.41
C ALA A 506 -0.65 -14.35 28.01
N CYS A 507 0.02 -14.86 26.97
CA CYS A 507 -0.27 -14.51 25.58
C CYS A 507 -1.71 -14.89 25.16
N GLN A 508 -2.16 -16.10 25.51
CA GLN A 508 -3.52 -16.54 25.22
C GLN A 508 -4.55 -15.66 25.94
N LEU A 509 -4.34 -15.37 27.23
CA LEU A 509 -5.23 -14.49 28.00
C LEU A 509 -5.26 -13.07 27.44
N LEU A 510 -4.10 -12.50 27.10
CA LEU A 510 -4.01 -11.19 26.46
C LEU A 510 -4.86 -11.17 25.19
N PHE A 511 -4.66 -12.14 24.29
CA PHE A 511 -5.38 -12.24 23.02
C PHE A 511 -6.90 -12.42 23.20
N GLN A 512 -7.34 -13.26 24.14
CA GLN A 512 -8.77 -13.48 24.38
C GLN A 512 -9.44 -12.25 25.00
N VAL A 513 -8.78 -11.55 25.94
CA VAL A 513 -9.33 -10.36 26.60
C VAL A 513 -9.32 -9.15 25.67
N SER A 514 -8.25 -8.96 24.89
CA SER A 514 -8.18 -7.90 23.87
C SER A 514 -9.13 -8.18 22.69
N GLY A 515 -9.36 -9.44 22.34
CA GLY A 515 -10.25 -9.87 21.27
C GLY A 515 -11.74 -9.95 21.63
N ARG A 516 -12.10 -9.89 22.93
CA ARG A 516 -13.49 -10.07 23.40
C ARG A 516 -14.52 -9.25 22.61
N GLY A 517 -15.52 -9.91 22.04
CA GLY A 517 -16.55 -9.28 21.21
C GLY A 517 -16.31 -9.42 19.70
N SER A 518 -15.08 -9.78 19.27
CA SER A 518 -14.86 -10.31 17.92
C SER A 518 -15.29 -11.78 17.90
N ARG A 519 -16.06 -12.17 16.88
CA ARG A 519 -16.40 -13.54 16.55
C ARG A 519 -15.19 -14.23 15.93
N GLY A 520 -15.11 -15.55 16.11
CA GLY A 520 -14.11 -16.36 15.42
C GLY A 520 -12.65 -16.13 15.83
N LEU A 521 -12.37 -15.68 17.07
CA LEU A 521 -10.98 -15.52 17.56
C LEU A 521 -10.11 -16.77 17.36
N TRP A 522 -10.67 -17.93 17.70
CA TRP A 522 -10.01 -19.22 17.47
C TRP A 522 -9.73 -19.45 15.98
N ARG A 523 -10.72 -19.20 15.11
CA ARG A 523 -10.55 -19.32 13.66
C ARG A 523 -9.45 -18.39 13.13
N GLY A 524 -9.38 -17.17 13.66
CA GLY A 524 -8.31 -16.22 13.36
C GLY A 524 -6.94 -16.79 13.68
N GLN A 525 -6.73 -17.34 14.88
CA GLN A 525 -5.47 -17.99 15.27
C GLN A 525 -5.13 -19.17 14.36
N GLN A 526 -6.10 -20.04 14.10
CA GLN A 526 -5.91 -21.18 13.20
C GLN A 526 -5.48 -20.72 11.80
N MET A 527 -6.13 -19.68 11.24
CA MET A 527 -5.80 -19.17 9.91
C MET A 527 -4.45 -18.48 9.87
N SER A 528 -4.11 -17.65 10.86
CA SER A 528 -2.79 -17.03 10.95
C SER A 528 -1.66 -18.06 10.88
N PHE A 529 -1.83 -19.21 11.52
CA PHE A 529 -0.86 -20.31 11.50
C PHE A 529 -0.95 -21.17 10.21
N ALA A 530 -2.15 -21.57 9.79
CA ALA A 530 -2.35 -22.45 8.63
C ALA A 530 -2.00 -21.80 7.27
N LEU A 531 -1.92 -20.46 7.22
CA LEU A 531 -1.53 -19.69 6.05
C LEU A 531 0.00 -19.59 5.85
N PHE A 532 0.80 -20.34 6.62
CA PHE A 532 2.26 -20.31 6.51
C PHE A 532 2.81 -20.43 5.06
N PRO A 533 2.26 -21.25 4.14
CA PRO A 533 2.79 -21.32 2.78
C PRO A 533 2.51 -20.03 2.01
N THR A 534 1.33 -19.43 2.22
CA THR A 534 0.93 -18.17 1.60
C THR A 534 1.81 -17.01 2.09
N TRP A 535 2.10 -16.97 3.39
CA TRP A 535 2.97 -15.97 4.00
C TRP A 535 4.44 -16.06 3.54
N ILE A 536 4.97 -17.28 3.45
CA ILE A 536 6.31 -17.51 2.90
C ILE A 536 6.36 -17.08 1.43
N ALA A 537 5.39 -17.53 0.61
CA ALA A 537 5.31 -17.15 -0.80
C ALA A 537 5.23 -15.63 -0.98
N ALA A 538 4.34 -14.96 -0.23
CA ALA A 538 4.20 -13.50 -0.25
C ALA A 538 5.51 -12.77 0.09
N THR A 539 6.20 -13.22 1.13
CA THR A 539 7.47 -12.64 1.56
C THR A 539 8.56 -12.77 0.49
N LEU A 540 8.72 -13.96 -0.08
CA LEU A 540 9.71 -14.21 -1.12
C LEU A 540 9.37 -13.45 -2.42
N SER A 541 8.10 -13.40 -2.81
CA SER A 541 7.64 -12.61 -3.95
C SER A 541 7.89 -11.12 -3.74
N GLY A 542 7.54 -10.56 -2.57
CA GLY A 542 7.80 -9.17 -2.22
C GLY A 542 9.29 -8.82 -2.23
N ALA A 543 10.13 -9.66 -1.62
CA ALA A 543 11.59 -9.50 -1.65
C ALA A 543 12.14 -9.55 -3.08
N SER A 544 11.68 -10.49 -3.90
CA SER A 544 12.13 -10.62 -5.29
C SER A 544 11.73 -9.42 -6.16
N ALA A 545 10.58 -8.82 -5.88
CA ALA A 545 10.11 -7.64 -6.60
C ALA A 545 11.01 -6.43 -6.32
N VAL A 546 11.40 -6.24 -5.06
CA VAL A 546 12.21 -5.09 -4.63
C VAL A 546 13.69 -5.27 -4.94
N PHE A 547 14.27 -6.43 -4.62
CA PHE A 547 15.72 -6.63 -4.74
C PHE A 547 16.16 -7.14 -6.11
N LEU A 548 15.29 -7.87 -6.84
CA LEU A 548 15.63 -8.45 -8.15
C LEU A 548 14.87 -7.78 -9.31
N GLY A 549 14.02 -6.77 -9.03
CA GLY A 549 13.23 -6.07 -10.04
C GLY A 549 12.21 -6.96 -10.77
N ARG A 550 11.83 -8.12 -10.20
CA ARG A 550 10.89 -9.05 -10.84
C ARG A 550 9.47 -8.49 -10.79
N HIS A 551 8.75 -8.56 -11.91
CA HIS A 551 7.36 -8.15 -11.95
C HIS A 551 6.50 -9.15 -11.16
N VAL A 552 5.74 -8.66 -10.18
CA VAL A 552 4.75 -9.48 -9.47
C VAL A 552 3.51 -9.55 -10.35
N ALA A 553 3.12 -10.75 -10.76
CA ALA A 553 1.91 -10.94 -11.55
C ALA A 553 0.68 -10.48 -10.75
N PHE A 554 -0.03 -9.47 -11.26
CA PHE A 554 -1.29 -9.01 -10.69
C PHE A 554 -2.42 -9.81 -11.34
N SER A 555 -3.05 -10.69 -10.57
CA SER A 555 -4.27 -11.40 -10.98
C SER A 555 -5.47 -10.78 -10.27
N VAL A 556 -6.44 -10.31 -11.06
CA VAL A 556 -7.71 -9.78 -10.56
C VAL A 556 -8.45 -10.91 -9.87
N THR A 557 -9.02 -10.61 -8.69
CA THR A 557 -9.81 -11.60 -7.95
C THR A 557 -11.16 -11.68 -8.61
N SER A 558 -11.49 -12.83 -9.21
CA SER A 558 -12.85 -13.04 -9.70
C SER A 558 -13.83 -12.95 -8.52
N LYS A 559 -14.83 -12.08 -8.65
CA LYS A 559 -15.92 -11.92 -7.69
C LYS A 559 -17.09 -12.88 -7.96
N THR A 560 -16.95 -13.75 -8.95
CA THR A 560 -17.89 -14.81 -9.28
C THR A 560 -17.32 -16.17 -8.89
N LYS A 561 -18.20 -17.10 -8.48
CA LYS A 561 -17.82 -18.44 -8.05
C LYS A 561 -17.12 -19.20 -9.19
N GLN A 562 -15.81 -19.42 -9.07
CA GLN A 562 -15.06 -20.25 -10.00
C GLN A 562 -15.25 -21.74 -9.65
N ALA A 563 -16.08 -22.44 -10.44
CA ALA A 563 -16.31 -23.89 -10.49
C ALA A 563 -16.55 -24.64 -9.14
N THR A 564 -17.60 -25.46 -9.12
CA THR A 564 -17.96 -26.34 -8.00
C THR A 564 -16.98 -27.50 -7.85
N GLY A 565 -16.02 -27.39 -6.92
CA GLY A 565 -15.11 -28.48 -6.57
C GLY A 565 -14.41 -28.24 -5.22
N THR A 566 -14.00 -29.31 -4.53
CA THR A 566 -13.25 -29.19 -3.27
C THR A 566 -11.87 -28.58 -3.53
N GLY A 567 -11.49 -27.58 -2.74
CA GLY A 567 -10.27 -26.79 -2.95
C GLY A 567 -8.97 -27.42 -2.42
N PHE A 568 -8.91 -28.75 -2.26
CA PHE A 568 -7.78 -29.45 -1.62
C PHE A 568 -6.42 -29.15 -2.27
N ARG A 569 -6.39 -28.92 -3.59
CA ARG A 569 -5.16 -28.54 -4.31
C ARG A 569 -4.50 -27.29 -3.73
N HIS A 570 -5.29 -26.32 -3.24
CA HIS A 570 -4.77 -25.06 -2.72
C HIS A 570 -4.23 -25.18 -1.29
N VAL A 571 -4.56 -26.27 -0.60
CA VAL A 571 -4.08 -26.55 0.78
C VAL A 571 -3.17 -27.77 0.85
N LEU A 572 -2.62 -28.20 -0.28
CA LEU A 572 -1.75 -29.38 -0.35
C LEU A 572 -0.55 -29.30 0.61
N PRO A 573 0.17 -28.16 0.76
CA PRO A 573 1.26 -28.06 1.74
C PRO A 573 0.80 -28.36 3.17
N GLN A 574 -0.37 -27.88 3.57
CA GLN A 574 -0.94 -28.12 4.91
C GLN A 574 -1.34 -29.59 5.08
N VAL A 575 -1.90 -30.21 4.04
CA VAL A 575 -2.25 -31.65 4.05
C VAL A 575 -0.99 -32.50 4.18
N VAL A 576 0.06 -32.20 3.41
CA VAL A 576 1.35 -32.91 3.47
C VAL A 576 1.94 -32.81 4.87
N VAL A 577 2.02 -31.61 5.45
CA VAL A 577 2.52 -31.44 6.82
C VAL A 577 1.67 -32.19 7.84
N THR A 578 0.35 -32.19 7.70
CA THR A 578 -0.55 -32.97 8.56
C THR A 578 -0.21 -34.46 8.50
N VAL A 579 0.00 -35.03 7.31
CA VAL A 579 0.38 -36.43 7.13
C VAL A 579 1.76 -36.69 7.73
N VAL A 580 2.75 -35.82 7.50
CA VAL A 580 4.09 -35.94 8.06
C VAL A 580 4.05 -35.95 9.59
N LEU A 581 3.27 -35.07 10.22
CA LEU A 581 3.11 -35.04 11.68
C LEU A 581 2.47 -36.32 12.22
N LEU A 582 1.47 -36.88 11.54
CA LEU A 582 0.84 -38.13 11.93
C LEU A 582 1.80 -39.32 11.82
N VAL A 583 2.57 -39.39 10.72
CA VAL A 583 3.60 -40.43 10.54
C VAL A 583 4.70 -40.28 11.58
N ALA A 584 5.19 -39.06 11.82
CA ALA A 584 6.18 -38.77 12.85
C ALA A 584 5.67 -39.18 14.25
N SER A 585 4.40 -38.92 14.55
CA SER A 585 3.77 -39.35 15.81
C SER A 585 3.79 -40.87 15.96
N ALA A 586 3.45 -41.62 14.91
CA ALA A 586 3.52 -43.08 14.94
C ALA A 586 4.95 -43.60 15.14
N VAL A 587 5.93 -43.00 14.44
CA VAL A 587 7.36 -43.34 14.62
C VAL A 587 7.83 -43.03 16.04
N GLY A 588 7.48 -41.87 16.59
CA GLY A 588 7.86 -41.49 17.95
C GLY A 588 7.28 -42.42 19.01
N VAL A 589 6.02 -42.86 18.85
CA VAL A 589 5.40 -43.87 19.71
C VAL A 589 6.13 -45.21 19.58
N ALA A 590 6.48 -45.65 18.37
CA ALA A 590 7.20 -46.90 18.16
C ALA A 590 8.58 -46.88 18.83
N ARG A 591 9.34 -45.78 18.68
CA ARG A 591 10.65 -45.59 19.34
C ARG A 591 10.53 -45.56 20.87
N MET A 592 9.48 -44.93 21.40
CA MET A 592 9.20 -44.95 22.84
C MET A 592 8.91 -46.37 23.34
N VAL A 593 8.10 -47.15 22.63
CA VAL A 593 7.80 -48.54 22.98
C VAL A 593 9.05 -49.43 22.89
N ALA A 594 9.91 -49.17 21.90
CA ALA A 594 11.21 -49.83 21.76
C ALA A 594 12.25 -49.38 22.81
N SER A 595 11.87 -48.48 23.74
CA SER A 595 12.77 -47.89 24.75
C SER A 595 13.95 -47.10 24.15
N GLU A 596 13.82 -46.64 22.91
CA GLU A 596 14.81 -45.79 22.20
C GLU A 596 14.57 -44.29 22.44
N ALA A 597 13.42 -43.92 23.01
CA ALA A 597 13.03 -42.54 23.28
C ALA A 597 12.39 -42.37 24.67
N SER A 598 12.63 -41.21 25.29
CA SER A 598 12.08 -40.86 26.60
C SER A 598 10.56 -40.70 26.56
N ALA A 599 9.84 -41.50 27.34
CA ALA A 599 8.37 -41.45 27.36
C ALA A 599 7.80 -40.07 27.75
N PRO A 600 8.28 -39.38 28.82
CA PRO A 600 7.84 -38.02 29.13
C PRO A 600 8.00 -37.03 27.98
N ALA A 601 9.16 -37.05 27.31
CA ALA A 601 9.43 -36.13 26.20
C ALA A 601 8.55 -36.46 24.98
N THR A 602 8.37 -37.74 24.67
CA THR A 602 7.49 -38.19 23.58
C THR A 602 6.04 -37.77 23.81
N PHE A 603 5.47 -38.03 24.98
CA PHE A 603 4.09 -37.62 25.28
C PHE A 603 3.90 -36.10 25.19
N LEU A 604 4.88 -35.34 25.65
CA LEU A 604 4.87 -33.89 25.58
C LEU A 604 4.88 -33.38 24.15
N THR A 605 5.76 -33.94 23.30
CA THR A 605 5.80 -33.58 21.88
C THR A 605 4.53 -34.01 21.16
N LEU A 606 3.94 -35.16 21.47
CA LEU A 606 2.64 -35.58 20.92
C LEU A 606 1.52 -34.61 21.32
N GLY A 607 1.54 -34.07 22.54
CA GLY A 607 0.65 -33.01 22.97
C GLY A 607 0.78 -31.74 22.12
N TRP A 608 2.02 -31.36 21.78
CA TRP A 608 2.27 -30.22 20.88
C TRP A 608 1.81 -30.50 19.44
N VAL A 609 2.07 -31.71 18.92
CA VAL A 609 1.53 -32.14 17.62
C VAL A 609 0.01 -32.06 17.60
N ALA A 610 -0.68 -32.40 18.70
CA ALA A 610 -2.14 -32.25 18.77
C ALA A 610 -2.58 -30.77 18.65
N VAL A 611 -1.82 -29.83 19.21
CA VAL A 611 -2.05 -28.38 19.02
C VAL A 611 -1.81 -27.98 17.56
N ASP A 612 -0.72 -28.43 16.95
CA ASP A 612 -0.42 -28.16 15.52
C ASP A 612 -1.53 -28.68 14.60
N LEU A 613 -2.00 -29.91 14.83
CA LEU A 613 -3.11 -30.51 14.09
C LEU A 613 -4.41 -29.73 14.31
N ALA A 614 -4.67 -29.26 15.53
CA ALA A 614 -5.83 -28.42 15.82
C ALA A 614 -5.77 -27.09 15.06
N LEU A 615 -4.59 -26.45 14.95
CA LEU A 615 -4.39 -25.24 14.17
C LEU A 615 -4.55 -25.50 12.66
N LEU A 616 -3.91 -26.55 12.13
CA LEU A 616 -3.97 -26.93 10.71
C LEU A 616 -5.36 -27.40 10.25
N SER A 617 -6.23 -27.84 11.17
CA SER A 617 -7.61 -28.26 10.85
C SER A 617 -8.43 -27.17 10.13
N ALA A 618 -8.07 -25.89 10.30
CA ALA A 618 -8.65 -24.78 9.56
C ALA A 618 -8.49 -24.91 8.04
N ALA A 619 -7.32 -25.35 7.55
CA ALA A 619 -7.07 -25.53 6.12
C ALA A 619 -7.95 -26.63 5.53
N LEU A 620 -8.15 -27.73 6.26
CA LEU A 620 -9.04 -28.81 5.85
C LEU A 620 -10.50 -28.35 5.78
N ARG A 621 -10.94 -27.53 6.75
CA ARG A 621 -12.29 -26.93 6.75
C ARG A 621 -12.46 -25.95 5.59
N ALA A 622 -11.45 -25.13 5.30
CA ALA A 622 -11.47 -24.22 4.17
C ALA A 622 -11.54 -24.97 2.83
N ALA A 623 -10.79 -26.06 2.67
CA ALA A 623 -10.80 -26.87 1.44
C ALA A 623 -12.12 -27.58 1.17
N ARG A 624 -12.89 -27.88 2.21
CA ARG A 624 -14.23 -28.48 2.13
C ARG A 624 -15.35 -27.45 1.95
N TYR A 625 -15.05 -26.17 2.05
CA TYR A 625 -16.06 -25.12 1.90
C TYR A 625 -16.50 -24.99 0.44
N THR A 626 -17.80 -25.02 0.21
CA THR A 626 -18.42 -25.02 -1.13
C THR A 626 -19.14 -23.71 -1.45
N GLY A 627 -18.89 -22.66 -0.67
CA GLY A 627 -19.53 -21.36 -0.78
C GLY A 627 -20.60 -21.12 0.28
N PRO A 628 -21.07 -19.87 0.38
CA PRO A 628 -22.15 -19.53 1.28
C PRO A 628 -23.44 -20.18 0.77
N GLY A 629 -24.29 -20.64 1.70
CA GLY A 629 -25.62 -21.15 1.36
C GLY A 629 -26.54 -20.04 0.88
N ALA A 630 -27.84 -20.12 1.17
CA ALA A 630 -28.73 -18.97 0.96
C ALA A 630 -28.29 -17.78 1.84
N VAL A 631 -28.02 -16.64 1.21
CA VAL A 631 -27.63 -15.40 1.90
C VAL A 631 -28.69 -14.34 1.66
N VAL A 632 -29.03 -13.58 2.70
CA VAL A 632 -29.93 -12.43 2.60
C VAL A 632 -29.12 -11.24 2.09
N ASP A 633 -29.46 -10.74 0.91
CA ASP A 633 -28.90 -9.52 0.34
C ASP A 633 -29.30 -8.31 1.21
N PRO A 634 -28.35 -7.50 1.72
CA PRO A 634 -28.67 -6.31 2.50
C PRO A 634 -29.25 -5.17 1.65
N VAL A 635 -29.17 -5.24 0.32
CA VAL A 635 -29.70 -4.22 -0.59
C VAL A 635 -31.24 -4.26 -0.56
N PRO A 636 -31.92 -3.11 -0.38
CA PRO A 636 -33.38 -3.07 -0.45
C PRO A 636 -33.91 -3.63 -1.78
N PRO A 637 -35.01 -4.41 -1.78
CA PRO A 637 -35.58 -4.97 -3.01
C PRO A 637 -35.91 -3.92 -4.08
N SER A 638 -36.26 -2.69 -3.67
CA SER A 638 -36.49 -1.56 -4.57
C SER A 638 -35.24 -1.15 -5.32
N VAL A 639 -34.08 -1.12 -4.66
CA VAL A 639 -32.78 -0.81 -5.27
C VAL A 639 -32.36 -1.91 -6.24
N ALA A 640 -32.53 -3.18 -5.84
CA ALA A 640 -32.24 -4.32 -6.71
C ALA A 640 -33.12 -4.32 -7.98
N LEU A 641 -34.42 -4.00 -7.84
CA LEU A 641 -35.33 -3.89 -8.96
C LEU A 641 -34.94 -2.74 -9.89
N LEU A 642 -34.60 -1.56 -9.35
CA LEU A 642 -34.17 -0.40 -10.13
C LEU A 642 -32.88 -0.70 -10.90
N ALA A 643 -31.90 -1.37 -10.27
CA ALA A 643 -30.68 -1.80 -10.93
C ALA A 643 -31.00 -2.76 -12.09
N ALA A 644 -31.83 -3.77 -11.86
CA ALA A 644 -32.21 -4.74 -12.89
C ALA A 644 -32.95 -4.09 -14.08
N GLN A 645 -33.86 -3.14 -13.80
CA GLN A 645 -34.55 -2.36 -14.83
C GLN A 645 -33.57 -1.52 -15.65
N ALA A 646 -32.67 -0.80 -15.00
CA ALA A 646 -31.66 0.02 -15.68
C ALA A 646 -30.75 -0.83 -16.60
N VAL A 647 -30.35 -2.03 -16.16
CA VAL A 647 -29.59 -2.99 -16.97
C VAL A 647 -30.41 -3.47 -18.17
N GLY A 648 -31.64 -3.93 -17.94
CA GLY A 648 -32.52 -4.43 -19.00
C GLY A 648 -32.75 -3.38 -20.08
N ASP A 649 -33.11 -2.16 -19.66
CA ASP A 649 -33.31 -1.07 -20.58
C ASP A 649 -32.01 -0.76 -21.34
N ALA A 650 -30.83 -0.86 -20.71
CA ALA A 650 -29.55 -0.44 -21.31
C ALA A 650 -29.13 -1.39 -22.43
N LEU A 651 -29.45 -2.68 -22.27
CA LEU A 651 -29.29 -3.70 -23.31
C LEU A 651 -30.28 -3.50 -24.45
N ASP A 652 -31.52 -3.10 -24.16
CA ASP A 652 -32.58 -2.93 -25.16
C ASP A 652 -32.46 -1.62 -25.98
N ARG A 653 -31.92 -0.55 -25.37
CA ARG A 653 -31.75 0.77 -25.99
C ARG A 653 -30.37 1.35 -25.66
N PRO A 654 -29.33 1.04 -26.45
CA PRO A 654 -27.98 1.56 -26.23
C PRO A 654 -27.81 3.03 -26.65
N ASP A 655 -28.74 3.58 -27.45
CA ASP A 655 -28.69 4.99 -27.87
C ASP A 655 -29.02 5.92 -26.69
N GLY A 656 -28.02 6.69 -26.26
CA GLY A 656 -28.00 7.45 -25.01
C GLY A 656 -29.11 8.49 -24.87
N VAL A 657 -29.66 8.59 -23.65
CA VAL A 657 -30.40 9.78 -23.24
C VAL A 657 -29.37 10.86 -22.94
N ALA A 658 -29.39 11.95 -23.72
CA ALA A 658 -28.65 13.15 -23.39
C ALA A 658 -29.03 13.58 -21.97
N VAL A 659 -28.04 13.64 -21.07
CA VAL A 659 -28.22 14.13 -19.71
C VAL A 659 -28.76 15.55 -19.80
N GLY A 660 -30.03 15.73 -19.43
CA GLY A 660 -30.62 17.04 -19.29
C GLY A 660 -29.84 17.83 -18.25
N ALA A 661 -29.23 18.93 -18.69
CA ALA A 661 -28.67 19.96 -17.85
C ALA A 661 -29.77 20.48 -16.89
N ALA A 662 -29.76 19.97 -15.66
CA ALA A 662 -30.42 20.58 -14.51
C ALA A 662 -29.34 21.00 -13.50
N ALA A 663 -28.37 21.78 -13.97
CA ALA A 663 -27.54 22.66 -13.18
C ALA A 663 -27.32 23.91 -14.02
N GLY A 664 -27.68 25.07 -13.48
CA GLY A 664 -27.78 26.35 -14.19
C GLY A 664 -26.59 26.68 -15.10
N ASP A 665 -26.95 27.22 -16.25
CA ASP A 665 -26.14 27.63 -17.38
C ASP A 665 -25.31 28.89 -17.06
N ASP A 666 -24.26 28.74 -16.23
CA ASP A 666 -23.32 29.84 -15.91
C ASP A 666 -21.84 29.37 -15.87
N ARG A 667 -21.49 28.29 -16.58
CA ARG A 667 -20.11 27.72 -16.57
C ARG A 667 -19.32 27.89 -17.86
N ALA A 668 -19.86 28.54 -18.89
CA ALA A 668 -19.17 28.75 -20.16
C ALA A 668 -18.09 29.87 -20.14
N ALA A 669 -17.85 30.52 -19.00
CA ALA A 669 -16.90 31.63 -18.89
C ALA A 669 -15.53 31.28 -18.26
N LEU A 670 -15.22 30.00 -17.98
CA LEU A 670 -13.99 29.62 -17.25
C LEU A 670 -13.06 28.63 -17.98
N LEU A 671 -13.20 28.48 -19.30
CA LEU A 671 -12.20 27.81 -20.15
C LEU A 671 -11.27 28.85 -20.79
N ASP A 672 -10.55 29.60 -19.96
CA ASP A 672 -9.32 30.29 -20.38
C ASP A 672 -8.14 29.57 -19.73
N PRO A 673 -7.19 28.98 -20.49
CA PRO A 673 -6.02 28.32 -19.93
C PRO A 673 -4.99 29.38 -19.49
N THR A 674 -5.33 30.15 -18.46
CA THR A 674 -4.34 30.93 -17.72
C THR A 674 -3.75 30.07 -16.60
N PRO A 675 -2.42 30.09 -16.39
CA PRO A 675 -1.79 29.31 -15.34
C PRO A 675 -2.31 29.80 -13.98
N LEU A 676 -2.96 28.90 -13.25
CA LEU A 676 -3.34 29.09 -11.85
C LEU A 676 -2.10 29.48 -11.04
N SER A 677 -1.99 30.75 -10.68
CA SER A 677 -1.09 31.22 -9.61
C SER A 677 -1.70 30.79 -8.28
N LEU A 678 -1.50 29.51 -7.93
CA LEU A 678 -1.70 29.02 -6.58
C LEU A 678 -0.62 29.66 -5.71
N ASP A 679 -0.97 30.74 -4.99
CA ASP A 679 -0.15 31.31 -3.91
C ASP A 679 -0.22 30.38 -2.69
N LEU A 680 0.31 29.16 -2.87
CA LEU A 680 0.56 28.22 -1.79
C LEU A 680 1.83 28.66 -1.10
N THR A 681 1.68 29.51 -0.08
CA THR A 681 2.71 29.67 0.94
C THR A 681 2.89 28.32 1.64
N VAL A 682 3.82 27.52 1.12
CA VAL A 682 4.36 26.35 1.80
C VAL A 682 4.85 26.85 3.15
N ARG A 683 4.08 26.60 4.22
CA ARG A 683 4.51 26.91 5.58
C ARG A 683 5.81 26.15 5.80
N ASN A 684 6.91 26.88 5.86
CA ASN A 684 8.20 26.38 6.31
C ASN A 684 7.99 25.76 7.69
N VAL A 685 7.99 24.43 7.74
CA VAL A 685 8.06 23.67 8.99
C VAL A 685 9.35 24.12 9.70
N PRO A 686 9.27 24.79 10.87
CA PRO A 686 10.47 25.25 11.55
C PRO A 686 11.30 24.04 11.96
N ARG A 687 12.60 24.08 11.65
CA ARG A 687 13.58 23.17 12.26
C ARG A 687 13.47 23.32 13.78
N SER A 688 13.22 22.22 14.45
CA SER A 688 13.11 22.10 15.90
C SER A 688 14.28 22.78 16.63
N SER A 689 13.92 23.74 17.49
CA SER A 689 14.75 24.24 18.59
C SER A 689 14.32 23.50 19.88
N PRO A 690 15.24 23.22 20.82
CA PRO A 690 14.99 22.25 21.88
C PRO A 690 14.02 22.79 22.95
N TRP A 691 13.06 21.93 23.30
CA TRP A 691 12.20 21.91 24.50
C TRP A 691 12.48 22.96 25.59
N PRO A 692 11.49 23.80 25.96
CA PRO A 692 11.40 24.35 27.30
C PRO A 692 10.65 23.38 28.23
N ARG A 693 11.27 23.08 29.37
CA ARG A 693 10.65 22.36 30.49
C ARG A 693 9.44 23.16 31.01
N SER A 694 8.24 22.58 31.01
CA SER A 694 7.09 23.16 31.72
C SER A 694 7.08 22.68 33.18
N SER A 695 7.43 23.56 34.10
CA SER A 695 7.04 23.50 35.51
C SER A 695 5.95 24.55 35.74
N ALA A 696 4.72 24.14 36.03
CA ALA A 696 3.75 24.93 36.79
C ALA A 696 2.52 24.09 37.12
N HIS A 697 2.35 23.78 38.41
CA HIS A 697 1.08 23.41 39.02
C HIS A 697 0.10 24.61 38.98
N PRO A 698 -1.22 24.37 38.96
CA PRO A 698 -2.19 25.35 39.43
C PRO A 698 -2.70 24.96 40.83
N THR A 699 -2.44 25.82 41.83
CA THR A 699 -3.33 25.97 42.99
C THR A 699 -4.11 27.26 42.81
N SER A 700 -5.43 27.13 42.84
CA SER A 700 -6.42 28.20 42.97
C SER A 700 -6.40 28.86 44.36
N PRO A 701 -7.18 29.95 44.56
CA PRO A 701 -7.99 30.69 43.57
C PRO A 701 -7.47 32.08 43.22
#